data_AF-A0A5E4R4Q4-F1
#
_entry.id   AF-A0A5E4R4Q4-F1
#
_cell.length_a   1.000
_cell.length_b   1.000
_cell.length_c   1.000
_cell.angle_alpha   90.00
_cell.angle_beta   90.00
_cell.angle_gamma   90.00
#
_symmetry.space_group_name_H-M   'P 1'
#
loop_
_entity.id
_entity.type
_entity.pdbx_description
1 polymer ?
#
loop_
_entity_poly.entity_id
_entity_poly.type
_entity_poly.pdbx_seq_one_letter_code
_entity_poly.pdbx_strand_id
1 'polypeptide(L)'
;FFKHLRSQSIVHLVIQERANYFVHYFVLVSAFTILAKIEHKTNPKFKKTKPKFAHGICANSTVKLISAQIKEIAALLRKYTARISKEGVINALTRLDDEVMSCEAEHQTQRLTVVALELKSIEQELRDFQGVTSLGKEESYAATIHEEMRRLEAFWLRNRQQELQREANMLQSYMYRLRSLNQQFEQLLDSIWSEKQRPEEYLERSVASTLSLRDALALVSIRLRAAANYAQSSLRSIDEALPAWKLASIGTACADASRLLLRARCFERGARRVLGVQSAPRAARTLRLTLDYIFTDALHDRKYQRATETFIQFKEAMVELVNSINQALRSHKVTIPSFCYHDRLSIAGNCRMCLVEIEGMWKPQIACSLHVAKDIKVWTNTEMTQRAQESVLEFLLVDHPLDCPICDQGGECDLQDLTMKFGNDRTRFTDIHFEGKRAVEDKSLGPLIRAEMTRCIHCTRCIRFASQVCGMDILGTTGRGGEMLVGTYVDKVFLSELSGNVIDLCPVGSLTAIPYMFKARPWEVRQANSIDVTDATGTNIVINHRFDRVLRILPREHDEINQEWLSDKGRWSIDSIELQRLATPMCRSQSHLCPIDWDTALKNVSQLIRSVNPNRIMAIAGPHSNVETLVVAKDFLNMLGCENTFTERGLSFSLIGPDLRASYSLNVNMKDIATADRILLIGTNPRFEAPVLNAWIRQAYVTNECEIFAVGPTCDYNYHVNYIGSTVESLKSARNLFENSCRPLIFVGISQLESYHAAKIMNEINKIMIPSTVPKTWGVINVITLDASFAGALEAGWQPGALDAIDNLCPEVIISLGADDIFYRWREPDKYTMIYVGFQGDKGAELSTFVLPGCSYAESGGVYLNMEARAQHALPAITPPGKARLDWKIFRALAEYCGLCMFYTDRDTLCCRLGQISPNFINLGPYQDKLFGDLIPKLIGPENPSYNENDSICVRMKTIKDYYCSDVYTCNSCTMRTARKAAEENDNIDNLTVVEKDLAEGQRRLREARVNDILNKGLVKLQYNGPL
;
A
#
# COMPACT_ATOMS: atom_id res chain seq x y z
N PHE A 1 -10.24 24.06 46.16
CA PHE A 1 -9.86 23.14 45.06
C PHE A 1 -11.05 22.45 44.36
N PHE A 2 -12.30 22.55 44.85
CA PHE A 2 -13.51 22.05 44.14
C PHE A 2 -14.50 23.16 43.72
N LYS A 3 -14.01 24.38 43.39
CA LYS A 3 -14.87 25.51 43.00
C LYS A 3 -14.46 26.25 41.71
N HIS A 4 -13.56 25.70 40.90
CA HIS A 4 -13.12 26.33 39.65
C HIS A 4 -13.18 25.44 38.40
N LEU A 5 -14.01 24.39 38.43
CA LEU A 5 -14.32 23.56 37.26
C LEU A 5 -15.83 23.53 37.02
N ARG A 6 -16.28 24.34 36.04
CA ARG A 6 -17.51 24.28 35.19
C ARG A 6 -17.72 25.73 34.67
N SER A 7 -17.93 26.05 33.40
CA SER A 7 -18.34 25.30 32.22
C SER A 7 -18.31 26.24 30.98
N GLN A 8 -17.47 26.01 29.97
CA GLN A 8 -17.59 26.64 28.62
C GLN A 8 -17.02 25.77 27.48
N SER A 9 -16.75 24.48 27.69
CA SER A 9 -16.13 23.61 26.69
C SER A 9 -17.11 22.84 25.80
N ILE A 10 -18.42 22.84 26.09
CA ILE A 10 -19.42 22.03 25.35
C ILE A 10 -20.30 22.88 24.41
N VAL A 11 -20.37 24.20 24.60
CA VAL A 11 -21.11 25.11 23.71
C VAL A 11 -20.27 25.56 22.50
N HIS A 12 -18.94 25.57 22.62
CA HIS A 12 -18.06 25.99 21.54
C HIS A 12 -17.90 24.94 20.43
N LEU A 13 -17.95 23.65 20.77
CA LEU A 13 -17.91 22.56 19.77
C LEU A 13 -19.19 22.53 18.92
N VAL A 14 -20.35 22.75 19.53
CA VAL A 14 -21.65 22.73 18.83
C VAL A 14 -21.86 23.97 17.94
N ILE A 15 -21.21 25.10 18.26
CA ILE A 15 -21.21 26.31 17.42
C ILE A 15 -20.18 26.21 16.27
N GLN A 16 -19.06 25.50 16.46
CA GLN A 16 -18.08 25.25 15.40
C GLN A 16 -18.62 24.37 14.26
N GLU A 17 -19.43 23.36 14.57
CA GLU A 17 -19.99 22.49 13.52
C GLU A 17 -21.11 23.16 12.71
N ARG A 18 -21.86 24.11 13.29
CA ARG A 18 -22.94 24.82 12.57
C ARG A 18 -22.50 26.08 11.82
N ALA A 19 -21.39 26.72 12.22
CA ALA A 19 -20.85 27.89 11.50
C ALA A 19 -20.18 27.51 10.16
N ASN A 20 -19.55 26.34 10.09
CA ASN A 20 -18.93 25.85 8.86
C ASN A 20 -19.96 25.60 7.75
N TYR A 21 -21.17 25.15 8.09
CA TYR A 21 -22.26 24.96 7.11
C TYR A 21 -22.85 26.27 6.59
N PHE A 22 -22.84 27.35 7.37
CA PHE A 22 -23.46 28.64 7.00
C PHE A 22 -22.54 29.52 6.14
N VAL A 23 -21.22 29.43 6.32
CA VAL A 23 -20.25 30.21 5.53
C VAL A 23 -20.08 29.63 4.13
N HIS A 24 -20.10 28.29 3.99
CA HIS A 24 -20.10 27.66 2.67
C HIS A 24 -21.36 28.01 1.86
N TYR A 25 -22.53 28.11 2.51
CA TYR A 25 -23.78 28.47 1.84
C TYR A 25 -23.82 29.95 1.40
N PHE A 26 -23.21 30.86 2.18
CA PHE A 26 -23.18 32.29 1.85
C PHE A 26 -22.18 32.61 0.71
N VAL A 27 -21.07 31.87 0.62
CA VAL A 27 -20.06 32.02 -0.43
C VAL A 27 -20.56 31.45 -1.77
N LEU A 28 -21.26 30.30 -1.75
CA LEU A 28 -21.85 29.71 -2.96
C LEU A 28 -22.97 30.58 -3.56
N VAL A 29 -23.84 31.17 -2.73
CA VAL A 29 -24.93 32.06 -3.22
C VAL A 29 -24.39 33.40 -3.73
N SER A 30 -23.26 33.87 -3.19
CA SER A 30 -22.59 35.11 -3.63
C SER A 30 -21.76 34.90 -4.91
N ALA A 31 -21.12 33.75 -5.06
CA ALA A 31 -20.37 33.39 -6.26
C ALA A 31 -21.29 33.11 -7.46
N PHE A 32 -22.41 32.42 -7.27
CA PHE A 32 -23.42 32.18 -8.32
C PHE A 32 -24.08 33.46 -8.83
N THR A 33 -24.26 34.46 -7.96
CA THR A 33 -24.83 35.76 -8.34
C THR A 33 -23.82 36.68 -9.05
N ILE A 34 -22.52 36.42 -8.93
CA ILE A 34 -21.44 37.15 -9.62
C ILE A 34 -21.14 36.48 -10.97
N LEU A 35 -21.09 35.15 -11.04
CA LEU A 35 -20.89 34.40 -12.29
C LEU A 35 -22.06 34.56 -13.28
N ALA A 36 -23.31 34.53 -12.80
CA ALA A 36 -24.49 34.85 -13.62
C ALA A 36 -24.50 36.30 -14.16
N LYS A 37 -23.70 37.20 -13.56
CA LYS A 37 -23.50 38.58 -14.02
C LYS A 37 -22.32 38.75 -14.99
N ILE A 38 -21.38 37.79 -15.01
CA ILE A 38 -20.18 37.82 -15.85
C ILE A 38 -20.46 37.20 -17.24
N GLU A 39 -21.24 36.11 -17.32
CA GLU A 39 -21.65 35.52 -18.61
C GLU A 39 -22.50 36.45 -19.47
N HIS A 40 -23.20 37.42 -18.86
CA HIS A 40 -23.99 38.38 -19.60
C HIS A 40 -23.15 39.46 -20.32
N LYS A 41 -21.81 39.50 -20.13
CA LYS A 41 -20.94 40.60 -20.58
C LYS A 41 -19.81 40.26 -21.55
N THR A 42 -19.52 38.99 -21.83
CA THR A 42 -18.35 38.61 -22.68
C THR A 42 -18.66 38.34 -24.16
N ASN A 43 -19.88 38.60 -24.67
CA ASN A 43 -20.10 38.62 -26.12
C ASN A 43 -21.08 39.73 -26.60
N PRO A 44 -20.62 40.73 -27.39
CA PRO A 44 -21.44 41.87 -27.85
C PRO A 44 -22.23 41.58 -29.14
N LYS A 45 -22.74 40.36 -29.33
CA LYS A 45 -23.56 39.99 -30.51
C LYS A 45 -24.94 39.41 -30.17
N PHE A 46 -25.64 39.89 -29.14
CA PHE A 46 -27.10 39.72 -29.04
C PHE A 46 -27.75 40.87 -28.24
N LYS A 47 -27.71 42.08 -28.81
CA LYS A 47 -28.72 43.12 -28.52
C LYS A 47 -29.85 42.96 -29.53
N LYS A 48 -30.96 42.33 -29.14
CA LYS A 48 -32.34 42.66 -29.56
C LYS A 48 -33.31 41.61 -29.02
N THR A 49 -33.92 41.93 -27.89
CA THR A 49 -35.35 41.75 -27.53
C THR A 49 -35.47 41.67 -26.01
N LYS A 50 -36.20 42.62 -25.41
CA LYS A 50 -36.86 42.43 -24.12
C LYS A 50 -38.36 42.52 -24.39
N PRO A 51 -39.16 41.62 -23.81
CA PRO A 51 -40.27 42.09 -22.97
C PRO A 51 -40.35 41.22 -21.71
N LYS A 52 -40.44 41.74 -20.48
CA LYS A 52 -41.53 42.46 -19.77
C LYS A 52 -41.87 41.61 -18.54
N PHE A 53 -41.53 42.10 -17.36
CA PHE A 53 -42.02 41.58 -16.07
C PHE A 53 -43.49 41.93 -15.88
N ALA A 54 -44.29 41.01 -15.33
CA ALA A 54 -45.55 41.25 -14.63
C ALA A 54 -45.54 40.33 -13.38
N HIS A 55 -45.42 40.88 -12.16
CA HIS A 55 -46.51 41.09 -11.19
C HIS A 55 -47.37 39.82 -10.96
N GLY A 56 -47.53 39.24 -9.78
CA GLY A 56 -47.13 39.59 -8.42
C GLY A 56 -47.91 38.72 -7.41
N ILE A 57 -47.39 38.61 -6.19
CA ILE A 57 -48.11 38.34 -4.92
C ILE A 57 -48.65 36.88 -4.79
N CYS A 58 -48.17 36.02 -3.89
CA CYS A 58 -48.26 36.19 -2.45
C CYS A 58 -47.31 35.22 -1.68
N ALA A 59 -46.19 35.74 -1.19
CA ALA A 59 -45.39 35.14 -0.10
C ALA A 59 -44.98 36.24 0.90
N ASN A 60 -45.91 37.18 1.13
CA ASN A 60 -45.60 38.54 1.57
C ASN A 60 -45.64 38.76 3.10
N SER A 61 -45.87 37.72 3.91
CA SER A 61 -45.89 37.83 5.38
C SER A 61 -44.62 37.26 6.03
N THR A 62 -44.10 36.13 5.55
CA THR A 62 -42.82 35.54 6.03
C THR A 62 -41.60 36.29 5.49
N VAL A 63 -41.65 36.80 4.27
CA VAL A 63 -40.62 37.68 3.68
C VAL A 63 -40.59 39.05 4.36
N LYS A 64 -41.69 39.53 4.96
CA LYS A 64 -41.69 40.81 5.70
C LYS A 64 -41.02 40.71 7.05
N LEU A 65 -41.17 39.61 7.77
CA LEU A 65 -40.47 39.41 9.05
C LEU A 65 -38.96 39.23 8.84
N ILE A 66 -38.58 38.41 7.84
CA ILE A 66 -37.18 38.17 7.50
C ILE A 66 -36.57 39.41 6.82
N SER A 67 -37.31 40.16 5.98
CA SER A 67 -36.80 41.42 5.43
C SER A 67 -36.74 42.56 6.44
N ALA A 68 -37.51 42.53 7.54
CA ALA A 68 -37.38 43.49 8.63
C ALA A 68 -36.10 43.22 9.45
N GLN A 69 -35.84 41.95 9.80
CA GLN A 69 -34.61 41.55 10.49
C GLN A 69 -33.37 41.69 9.59
N ILE A 70 -33.48 41.36 8.30
CA ILE A 70 -32.41 41.63 7.32
C ILE A 70 -32.29 43.12 7.04
N LYS A 71 -33.33 43.96 7.15
CA LYS A 71 -33.18 45.43 7.06
C LYS A 71 -32.52 46.03 8.28
N GLU A 72 -32.77 45.51 9.48
CA GLU A 72 -32.03 45.93 10.69
C GLU A 72 -30.58 45.47 10.65
N ILE A 73 -30.32 44.21 10.25
CA ILE A 73 -28.96 43.67 10.13
C ILE A 73 -28.24 44.29 8.92
N ALA A 74 -28.93 44.58 7.82
CA ALA A 74 -28.37 45.31 6.67
C ALA A 74 -28.27 46.82 6.93
N ALA A 75 -29.04 47.41 7.85
CA ALA A 75 -28.85 48.78 8.29
C ALA A 75 -27.66 48.86 9.25
N LEU A 76 -27.48 47.89 10.15
CA LEU A 76 -26.29 47.73 10.99
C LEU A 76 -25.05 47.44 10.15
N LEU A 77 -25.14 46.51 9.19
CA LEU A 77 -24.09 46.20 8.24
C LEU A 77 -23.87 47.34 7.25
N ARG A 78 -24.86 48.13 6.83
CA ARG A 78 -24.65 49.37 6.07
C ARG A 78 -24.05 50.48 6.92
N LYS A 79 -24.32 50.54 8.23
CA LYS A 79 -23.64 51.47 9.15
C LYS A 79 -22.18 51.07 9.36
N TYR A 80 -21.90 49.77 9.45
CA TYR A 80 -20.55 49.21 9.59
C TYR A 80 -19.78 49.23 8.25
N THR A 81 -20.41 48.87 7.15
CA THR A 81 -19.82 48.90 5.80
C THR A 81 -19.75 50.32 5.25
N ALA A 82 -20.66 51.25 5.57
CA ALA A 82 -20.47 52.67 5.23
C ALA A 82 -19.44 53.39 6.11
N ARG A 83 -19.10 52.85 7.30
CA ARG A 83 -17.92 53.28 8.07
C ARG A 83 -16.64 52.75 7.44
N ILE A 84 -16.61 51.48 7.06
CA ILE A 84 -15.44 50.83 6.44
C ILE A 84 -15.28 51.22 4.95
N SER A 85 -16.33 51.70 4.27
CA SER A 85 -16.28 52.14 2.86
C SER A 85 -16.14 53.65 2.69
N LYS A 86 -16.12 54.44 3.77
CA LYS A 86 -15.79 55.88 3.70
C LYS A 86 -14.37 56.21 4.14
N GLU A 87 -13.71 55.31 4.87
CA GLU A 87 -12.25 55.36 5.05
C GLU A 87 -11.68 54.14 4.33
N GLY A 88 -10.99 54.36 3.21
CA GLY A 88 -10.28 53.28 2.55
C GLY A 88 -9.36 52.58 3.55
N VAL A 89 -9.08 51.28 3.36
CA VAL A 89 -8.18 50.50 4.23
C VAL A 89 -6.83 51.20 4.42
N ILE A 90 -6.39 51.96 3.41
CA ILE A 90 -5.23 52.86 3.49
C ILE A 90 -5.46 54.01 4.48
N ASN A 91 -6.60 54.71 4.45
CA ASN A 91 -6.92 55.75 5.44
C ASN A 91 -7.11 55.18 6.85
N ALA A 92 -7.64 53.96 6.99
CA ALA A 92 -7.75 53.30 8.29
C ALA A 92 -6.38 52.87 8.82
N LEU A 93 -5.46 52.45 7.95
CA LEU A 93 -4.08 52.09 8.30
C LEU A 93 -3.19 53.32 8.51
N THR A 94 -3.32 54.38 7.74
CA THR A 94 -2.63 55.66 7.97
C THR A 94 -3.20 56.36 9.19
N ARG A 95 -4.50 56.25 9.47
CA ARG A 95 -5.08 56.73 10.72
C ARG A 95 -4.69 55.85 11.90
N LEU A 96 -4.51 54.53 11.73
CA LEU A 96 -3.91 53.67 12.76
C LEU A 96 -2.43 53.98 12.95
N ASP A 97 -1.68 54.28 11.91
CA ASP A 97 -0.28 54.74 12.02
C ASP A 97 -0.23 56.15 12.63
N ASP A 98 -1.14 57.07 12.29
CA ASP A 98 -1.23 58.41 12.88
C ASP A 98 -1.80 58.35 14.32
N GLU A 99 -2.66 57.39 14.66
CA GLU A 99 -3.17 57.11 16.01
C GLU A 99 -2.11 56.38 16.84
N VAL A 100 -1.27 55.52 16.24
CA VAL A 100 -0.11 54.90 16.89
C VAL A 100 0.99 55.93 17.08
N MET A 101 1.26 56.78 16.09
CA MET A 101 2.25 57.87 16.17
C MET A 101 1.78 58.99 17.11
N SER A 102 0.49 59.31 17.16
CA SER A 102 -0.08 60.25 18.14
C SER A 102 -0.20 59.63 19.53
N CYS A 103 -0.51 58.34 19.68
CA CYS A 103 -0.38 57.63 20.97
C CYS A 103 1.09 57.55 21.42
N GLU A 104 2.04 57.38 20.49
CA GLU A 104 3.48 57.39 20.78
C GLU A 104 4.00 58.79 21.13
N ALA A 105 3.41 59.86 20.56
CA ALA A 105 3.70 61.25 20.90
C ALA A 105 3.02 61.69 22.21
N GLU A 106 1.76 61.34 22.44
CA GLU A 106 0.96 61.66 23.65
C GLU A 106 1.44 60.88 24.89
N HIS A 107 2.16 59.76 24.71
CA HIS A 107 2.64 58.91 25.80
C HIS A 107 4.16 58.85 25.95
N GLN A 108 4.91 59.84 25.48
CA GLN A 108 6.33 59.98 25.82
C GLN A 108 6.55 60.27 27.32
N THR A 109 5.72 61.14 27.91
CA THR A 109 5.75 61.45 29.35
C THR A 109 5.23 60.29 30.18
N GLN A 110 4.22 59.55 29.69
CA GLN A 110 3.71 58.34 30.35
C GLN A 110 4.72 57.17 30.30
N ARG A 111 5.45 56.99 29.18
CA ARG A 111 6.59 56.06 29.09
C ARG A 111 7.67 56.39 30.11
N LEU A 112 8.05 57.66 30.26
CA LEU A 112 9.06 58.06 31.24
C LEU A 112 8.56 57.88 32.69
N THR A 113 7.29 58.12 33.00
CA THR A 113 6.74 57.81 34.34
C THR A 113 6.61 56.33 34.61
N VAL A 114 6.22 55.51 33.63
CA VAL A 114 6.14 54.05 33.78
C VAL A 114 7.54 53.46 33.89
N VAL A 115 8.50 53.91 33.08
CA VAL A 115 9.91 53.52 33.19
C VAL A 115 10.53 54.02 34.51
N ALA A 116 10.16 55.20 35.01
CA ALA A 116 10.62 55.70 36.31
C ALA A 116 9.98 54.97 37.51
N LEU A 117 8.71 54.57 37.40
CA LEU A 117 8.03 53.73 38.39
C LEU A 117 8.60 52.30 38.38
N GLU A 118 8.91 51.76 37.21
CA GLU A 118 9.55 50.46 37.04
C GLU A 118 11.01 50.49 37.51
N LEU A 119 11.77 51.55 37.24
CA LEU A 119 13.12 51.72 37.78
C LEU A 119 13.08 51.86 39.32
N LYS A 120 12.09 52.54 39.89
CA LYS A 120 11.87 52.57 41.35
C LYS A 120 11.52 51.20 41.90
N SER A 121 10.68 50.41 41.22
CA SER A 121 10.35 49.04 41.60
C SER A 121 11.58 48.13 41.56
N ILE A 122 12.41 48.26 40.53
CA ILE A 122 13.66 47.49 40.37
C ILE A 122 14.70 47.92 41.42
N GLU A 123 14.81 49.21 41.74
CA GLU A 123 15.66 49.71 42.83
C GLU A 123 15.19 49.24 44.20
N GLN A 124 13.89 49.01 44.37
CA GLN A 124 13.29 48.52 45.61
C GLN A 124 13.51 47.01 45.76
N GLU A 125 13.34 46.24 44.68
CA GLU A 125 13.70 44.82 44.63
C GLU A 125 15.21 44.60 44.85
N LEU A 126 16.06 45.49 44.33
CA LEU A 126 17.51 45.46 44.58
C LEU A 126 17.85 45.73 46.05
N ARG A 127 17.14 46.66 46.71
CA ARG A 127 17.31 46.96 48.14
C ARG A 127 16.82 45.82 49.02
N ASP A 128 15.69 45.21 48.67
CA ASP A 128 15.13 44.06 49.39
C ASP A 128 16.07 42.84 49.27
N PHE A 129 16.65 42.62 48.08
CA PHE A 129 17.64 41.56 47.85
C PHE A 129 18.97 41.81 48.59
N GLN A 130 19.41 43.06 48.68
CA GLN A 130 20.56 43.46 49.52
C GLN A 130 20.27 43.28 51.02
N GLY A 131 19.02 43.50 51.45
CA GLY A 131 18.57 43.23 52.82
C GLY A 131 18.64 41.75 53.18
N VAL A 132 18.23 40.86 52.29
CA VAL A 132 18.23 39.39 52.48
C VAL A 132 19.66 38.82 52.58
N THR A 133 20.64 39.45 51.94
CA THR A 133 22.06 39.02 51.99
C THR A 133 22.82 39.47 53.24
N SER A 134 22.17 40.20 54.15
CA SER A 134 22.80 40.78 55.37
C SER A 134 22.47 40.08 56.70
N LEU A 135 21.81 38.92 56.68
CA LEU A 135 21.51 38.13 57.89
C LEU A 135 22.31 36.82 57.90
N GLY A 136 23.45 36.86 58.60
CA GLY A 136 24.30 35.69 58.83
C GLY A 136 23.90 34.89 60.07
N LYS A 137 23.92 33.55 59.93
CA LYS A 137 24.58 32.53 60.79
C LYS A 137 23.84 31.19 60.72
N GLU A 138 24.45 30.22 60.04
CA GLU A 138 24.46 28.76 60.30
C GLU A 138 25.28 28.07 59.18
N GLU A 139 26.60 28.01 59.37
CA GLU A 139 27.59 28.03 58.27
C GLU A 139 27.91 26.68 57.59
N SER A 140 27.42 25.52 58.04
CA SER A 140 27.80 24.24 57.37
C SER A 140 26.71 23.61 56.49
N TYR A 141 25.44 23.67 56.90
CA TYR A 141 24.31 23.12 56.13
C TYR A 141 23.80 24.10 55.06
N ALA A 142 23.83 25.40 55.38
CA ALA A 142 23.53 26.45 54.40
C ALA A 142 24.55 26.46 53.26
N ALA A 143 25.84 26.21 53.54
CA ALA A 143 26.88 26.17 52.52
C ALA A 143 26.65 25.04 51.49
N THR A 144 26.26 23.85 51.94
CA THR A 144 26.00 22.69 51.07
C THR A 144 24.73 22.87 50.24
N ILE A 145 23.65 23.39 50.84
CA ILE A 145 22.43 23.73 50.10
C ILE A 145 22.69 24.85 49.09
N HIS A 146 23.48 25.86 49.47
CA HIS A 146 23.79 26.99 48.61
C HIS A 146 24.75 26.61 47.47
N GLU A 147 25.55 25.57 47.64
CA GLU A 147 26.40 24.98 46.59
C GLU A 147 25.58 24.09 45.64
N GLU A 148 24.67 23.27 46.15
CA GLU A 148 23.75 22.46 45.33
C GLU A 148 22.70 23.31 44.60
N MET A 149 22.16 24.35 45.23
CA MET A 149 21.32 25.35 44.56
C MET A 149 22.11 26.07 43.46
N ARG A 150 23.38 26.43 43.70
CA ARG A 150 24.25 27.00 42.65
C ARG A 150 24.50 26.03 41.50
N ARG A 151 24.67 24.73 41.77
CA ARG A 151 24.79 23.70 40.73
C ARG A 151 23.51 23.57 39.91
N LEU A 152 22.36 23.50 40.56
CA LEU A 152 21.05 23.40 39.92
C LEU A 152 20.73 24.66 39.09
N GLU A 153 21.05 25.84 39.59
CA GLU A 153 20.89 27.11 38.87
C GLU A 153 21.87 27.22 37.70
N ALA A 154 23.13 26.82 37.86
CA ALA A 154 24.10 26.79 36.77
C ALA A 154 23.73 25.75 35.69
N PHE A 155 23.17 24.60 36.09
CA PHE A 155 22.63 23.59 35.18
C PHE A 155 21.41 24.14 34.42
N TRP A 156 20.49 24.79 35.13
CA TRP A 156 19.35 25.46 34.51
C TRP A 156 19.78 26.56 33.53
N LEU A 157 20.76 27.39 33.90
CA LEU A 157 21.32 28.44 33.03
C LEU A 157 21.96 27.86 31.76
N ARG A 158 22.69 26.74 31.86
CA ARG A 158 23.25 26.05 30.67
C ARG A 158 22.16 25.45 29.78
N ASN A 159 21.13 24.84 30.37
CA ASN A 159 20.00 24.33 29.60
C ASN A 159 19.26 25.48 28.90
N ARG A 160 19.04 26.61 29.60
CA ARG A 160 18.38 27.78 29.01
C ARG A 160 19.22 28.46 27.95
N GLN A 161 20.54 28.49 28.11
CA GLN A 161 21.49 28.94 27.08
C GLN A 161 21.38 28.06 25.83
N GLN A 162 21.37 26.73 25.97
CA GLN A 162 21.17 25.80 24.84
C GLN A 162 19.80 25.99 24.17
N GLU A 163 18.74 26.20 24.95
CA GLU A 163 17.41 26.50 24.42
C GLU A 163 17.39 27.83 23.64
N LEU A 164 17.96 28.90 24.18
CA LEU A 164 18.07 30.19 23.51
C LEU A 164 18.92 30.11 22.24
N GLN A 165 19.96 29.27 22.24
CA GLN A 165 20.78 29.02 21.06
C GLN A 165 19.98 28.26 19.99
N ARG A 166 19.16 27.27 20.37
CA ARG A 166 18.22 26.60 19.46
C ARG A 166 17.17 27.56 18.93
N GLU A 167 16.59 28.40 19.78
CA GLU A 167 15.60 29.43 19.40
C GLU A 167 16.23 30.45 18.43
N ALA A 168 17.45 30.92 18.68
CA ALA A 168 18.17 31.84 17.80
C ALA A 168 18.51 31.19 16.45
N ASN A 169 19.01 29.95 16.44
CA ASN A 169 19.30 29.20 15.21
C ASN A 169 18.02 28.94 14.40
N MET A 170 16.91 28.63 15.08
CA MET A 170 15.61 28.46 14.46
C MET A 170 15.10 29.76 13.85
N LEU A 171 15.19 30.89 14.56
CA LEU A 171 14.84 32.22 14.02
C LEU A 171 15.72 32.60 12.83
N GLN A 172 17.02 32.32 12.88
CA GLN A 172 17.93 32.52 11.74
C GLN A 172 17.55 31.62 10.56
N SER A 173 17.21 30.35 10.79
CA SER A 173 16.76 29.44 9.72
C SER A 173 15.48 29.95 9.04
N TYR A 174 14.55 30.50 9.81
CA TYR A 174 13.35 31.14 9.28
C TYR A 174 13.69 32.40 8.49
N MET A 175 14.66 33.20 8.94
CA MET A 175 15.15 34.35 8.18
C MET A 175 15.80 33.95 6.86
N TYR A 176 16.61 32.88 6.81
CA TYR A 176 17.22 32.39 5.58
C TYR A 176 16.16 31.90 4.58
N ARG A 177 15.15 31.17 5.06
CA ARG A 177 14.01 30.74 4.22
C ARG A 177 13.21 31.93 3.70
N LEU A 178 12.92 32.92 4.54
CA LEU A 178 12.23 34.15 4.13
C LEU A 178 13.05 34.96 3.12
N ARG A 179 14.37 35.03 3.27
CA ARG A 179 15.25 35.68 2.27
C ARG A 179 15.24 34.95 0.94
N SER A 180 15.34 33.62 0.96
CA SER A 180 15.25 32.79 -0.26
C SER A 180 13.91 32.99 -0.97
N LEU A 181 12.80 33.02 -0.21
CA LEU A 181 11.47 33.28 -0.76
C LEU A 181 11.39 34.70 -1.33
N ASN A 182 11.92 35.71 -0.64
CA ASN A 182 11.91 37.09 -1.13
C ASN A 182 12.73 37.24 -2.42
N GLN A 183 13.88 36.55 -2.52
CA GLN A 183 14.72 36.53 -3.72
C GLN A 183 14.03 35.82 -4.89
N GLN A 184 13.32 34.72 -4.63
CA GLN A 184 12.49 34.04 -5.65
C GLN A 184 11.33 34.93 -6.12
N PHE A 185 10.69 35.66 -5.20
CA PHE A 185 9.65 36.64 -5.53
C PHE A 185 10.18 37.81 -6.36
N GLU A 186 11.37 38.33 -6.06
CA GLU A 186 12.03 39.38 -6.86
C GLU A 186 12.36 38.87 -8.27
N GLN A 187 12.91 37.65 -8.40
CA GLN A 187 13.15 37.03 -9.71
C GLN A 187 11.85 36.87 -10.52
N LEU A 188 10.75 36.55 -9.85
CA LEU A 188 9.42 36.42 -10.47
C LEU A 188 8.90 37.79 -10.93
N LEU A 189 9.01 38.83 -10.11
CA LEU A 189 8.63 40.20 -10.48
C LEU A 189 9.47 40.75 -11.64
N ASP A 190 10.79 40.50 -11.63
CA ASP A 190 11.69 40.88 -12.73
C ASP A 190 11.35 40.13 -14.03
N SER A 191 10.93 38.86 -13.94
CA SER A 191 10.48 38.09 -15.10
C SER A 191 9.21 38.68 -15.73
N ILE A 192 8.27 39.14 -14.90
CA ILE A 192 7.01 39.78 -15.33
C ILE A 192 7.28 41.13 -16.01
N TRP A 193 8.34 41.84 -15.62
CA TRP A 193 8.67 43.19 -16.12
C TRP A 193 9.67 43.20 -17.28
N SER A 194 10.20 42.04 -17.67
CA SER A 194 11.16 41.91 -18.79
C SER A 194 10.52 42.01 -20.19
N GLU A 195 9.19 41.89 -20.30
CA GLU A 195 8.46 42.09 -21.55
C GLU A 195 8.00 43.55 -21.70
N LYS A 196 8.41 44.21 -22.79
CA LYS A 196 8.24 45.66 -23.06
C LYS A 196 6.80 46.16 -23.27
N GLN A 197 5.76 45.47 -22.81
CA GLN A 197 4.37 45.92 -22.91
C GLN A 197 3.75 46.16 -21.53
N ARG A 198 3.21 47.37 -21.33
CA ARG A 198 2.45 47.72 -20.12
C ARG A 198 1.22 46.80 -20.01
N PRO A 199 1.03 46.10 -18.89
CA PRO A 199 -0.14 45.24 -18.71
C PRO A 199 -1.42 46.05 -18.40
N GLU A 200 -2.57 45.56 -18.82
CA GLU A 200 -3.90 46.18 -18.62
C GLU A 200 -4.28 46.31 -17.12
N GLU A 201 -5.24 47.21 -16.82
CA GLU A 201 -5.72 47.68 -15.49
C GLU A 201 -5.97 46.56 -14.43
N TYR A 202 -6.18 45.32 -14.86
CA TYR A 202 -6.40 44.16 -13.99
C TYR A 202 -5.09 43.57 -13.41
N LEU A 203 -4.00 43.59 -14.18
CA LEU A 203 -2.67 43.14 -13.76
C LEU A 203 -2.05 44.13 -12.76
N GLU A 204 -2.38 45.42 -12.83
CA GLU A 204 -1.92 46.42 -11.84
C GLU A 204 -2.41 46.12 -10.43
N ARG A 205 -3.63 45.58 -10.25
CA ARG A 205 -4.13 45.18 -8.92
C ARG A 205 -3.45 43.94 -8.38
N SER A 206 -3.16 42.96 -9.25
CA SER A 206 -2.41 41.77 -8.87
C SER A 206 -0.97 42.14 -8.49
N VAL A 207 -0.32 43.00 -9.28
CA VAL A 207 1.02 43.54 -9.00
C VAL A 207 1.04 44.39 -7.73
N ALA A 208 0.01 45.21 -7.47
CA ALA A 208 -0.11 45.95 -6.21
C ALA A 208 -0.28 45.01 -5.00
N SER A 209 -1.02 43.91 -5.16
CA SER A 209 -1.19 42.91 -4.10
C SER A 209 0.10 42.12 -3.83
N THR A 210 0.88 41.78 -4.85
CA THR A 210 2.18 41.11 -4.70
C THR A 210 3.24 42.04 -4.13
N LEU A 211 3.25 43.33 -4.51
CA LEU A 211 4.09 44.35 -3.87
C LEU A 211 3.73 44.53 -2.38
N SER A 212 2.45 44.54 -2.03
CA SER A 212 2.01 44.62 -0.63
C SER A 212 2.41 43.39 0.19
N LEU A 213 2.39 42.21 -0.41
CA LEU A 213 2.87 40.96 0.19
C LEU A 213 4.40 40.97 0.37
N ARG A 214 5.15 41.47 -0.61
CA ARG A 214 6.60 41.68 -0.51
C ARG A 214 6.94 42.61 0.65
N ASP A 215 6.23 43.73 0.77
CA ASP A 215 6.48 44.72 1.82
C ASP A 215 6.08 44.18 3.21
N ALA A 216 5.01 43.38 3.30
CA ALA A 216 4.63 42.68 4.52
C ALA A 216 5.65 41.59 4.93
N LEU A 217 6.18 40.83 3.97
CA LEU A 217 7.24 39.84 4.20
C LEU A 217 8.54 40.51 4.65
N ALA A 218 8.87 41.68 4.08
CA ALA A 218 10.01 42.49 4.52
C ALA A 218 9.83 42.99 5.96
N LEU A 219 8.63 43.44 6.35
CA LEU A 219 8.33 43.87 7.71
C LEU A 219 8.42 42.71 8.73
N VAL A 220 7.90 41.53 8.38
CA VAL A 220 8.01 40.32 9.21
C VAL A 220 9.48 39.89 9.34
N SER A 221 10.25 39.97 8.25
CA SER A 221 11.70 39.71 8.24
C SER A 221 12.47 40.67 9.15
N ILE A 222 12.11 41.95 9.19
CA ILE A 222 12.70 42.95 10.09
C ILE A 222 12.37 42.63 11.56
N ARG A 223 11.13 42.25 11.87
CA ARG A 223 10.72 41.88 13.24
C ARG A 223 11.39 40.59 13.72
N LEU A 224 11.49 39.58 12.86
CA LEU A 224 12.24 38.36 13.16
C LEU A 224 13.73 38.63 13.34
N ARG A 225 14.31 39.55 12.57
CA ARG A 225 15.70 40.01 12.76
C ARG A 225 15.88 40.73 14.09
N ALA A 226 14.96 41.61 14.46
CA ALA A 226 15.00 42.28 15.77
C ALA A 226 14.87 41.28 16.92
N ALA A 227 13.94 40.31 16.83
CA ALA A 227 13.78 39.25 17.81
C ALA A 227 15.02 38.34 17.90
N ALA A 228 15.64 37.99 16.77
CA ALA A 228 16.88 37.24 16.72
C ALA A 228 18.05 38.02 17.36
N ASN A 229 18.14 39.32 17.13
CA ASN A 229 19.15 40.19 17.75
C ASN A 229 18.96 40.29 19.28
N TYR A 230 17.71 40.37 19.76
CA TYR A 230 17.41 40.33 21.19
C TYR A 230 17.76 38.96 21.80
N ALA A 231 17.45 37.86 21.12
CA ALA A 231 17.81 36.52 21.56
C ALA A 231 19.35 36.33 21.61
N GLN A 232 20.08 36.81 20.60
CA GLN A 232 21.55 36.80 20.60
C GLN A 232 22.15 37.69 21.69
N SER A 233 21.56 38.86 21.95
CA SER A 233 22.02 39.76 23.02
C SER A 233 21.76 39.16 24.41
N SER A 234 20.64 38.44 24.56
CA SER A 234 20.33 37.65 25.76
C SER A 234 21.34 36.51 25.94
N LEU A 235 21.64 35.76 24.87
CA LEU A 235 22.62 34.68 24.89
C LEU A 235 24.00 35.21 25.31
N ARG A 236 24.45 36.32 24.70
CA ARG A 236 25.72 36.95 25.04
C ARG A 236 25.79 37.40 26.51
N SER A 237 24.69 37.95 27.03
CA SER A 237 24.62 38.34 28.45
C SER A 237 24.68 37.13 29.40
N ILE A 238 24.13 35.98 28.98
CA ILE A 238 24.22 34.71 29.73
C ILE A 238 25.63 34.12 29.63
N ASP A 239 26.25 34.18 28.45
CA ASP A 239 27.62 33.71 28.21
C ASP A 239 28.64 34.51 29.04
N GLU A 240 28.44 35.83 29.16
CA GLU A 240 29.25 36.70 30.01
C GLU A 240 28.95 36.49 31.51
N ALA A 241 27.71 36.13 31.87
CA ALA A 241 27.32 35.83 33.25
C ALA A 241 27.86 34.48 33.77
N LEU A 242 27.94 33.45 32.91
CA LEU A 242 28.32 32.08 33.29
C LEU A 242 29.71 31.96 33.95
N PRO A 243 30.78 32.61 33.47
CA PRO A 243 32.09 32.64 34.13
C PRO A 243 32.05 33.39 35.45
N ALA A 244 31.38 34.55 35.51
CA ALA A 244 31.24 35.34 36.74
C ALA A 244 30.45 34.58 37.82
N TRP A 245 29.41 33.83 37.41
CA TRP A 245 28.61 32.98 38.29
C TRP A 245 29.40 31.78 38.83
N LYS A 246 30.35 31.23 38.05
CA LYS A 246 31.26 30.16 38.48
C LYS A 246 32.36 30.63 39.44
N LEU A 247 32.80 31.88 39.33
CA LEU A 247 33.87 32.47 40.15
C LEU A 247 33.36 33.13 41.45
N ALA A 248 32.04 33.29 41.61
CA ALA A 248 31.43 33.98 42.74
C ALA A 248 31.45 33.13 44.03
N SER A 249 32.58 33.12 44.75
CA SER A 249 32.63 32.74 46.17
C SER A 249 32.53 33.95 47.10
N ILE A 250 32.63 35.19 46.60
CA ILE A 250 32.69 36.41 47.42
C ILE A 250 31.90 37.55 46.75
N GLY A 251 30.83 38.00 47.44
CA GLY A 251 30.15 39.29 47.30
C GLY A 251 29.97 39.89 45.89
N THR A 252 30.95 40.66 45.43
CA THR A 252 30.84 41.56 44.27
C THR A 252 30.63 40.83 42.94
N ALA A 253 31.24 39.65 42.76
CA ALA A 253 31.08 38.84 41.54
C ALA A 253 29.65 38.28 41.36
N CYS A 254 28.93 38.02 42.47
CA CYS A 254 27.54 37.54 42.43
C CYS A 254 26.56 38.66 42.03
N ALA A 255 26.82 39.89 42.49
CA ALA A 255 26.01 41.05 42.12
C ALA A 255 26.14 41.39 40.62
N ASP A 256 27.35 41.31 40.06
CA ASP A 256 27.57 41.58 38.64
C ASP A 256 26.99 40.48 37.74
N ALA A 257 27.12 39.22 38.14
CA ALA A 257 26.49 38.12 37.40
C ALA A 257 24.95 38.19 37.48
N SER A 258 24.38 38.59 38.62
CA SER A 258 22.93 38.84 38.78
C SER A 258 22.44 39.98 37.88
N ARG A 259 23.22 41.07 37.75
CA ARG A 259 22.92 42.17 36.83
C ARG A 259 22.91 41.73 35.37
N LEU A 260 23.89 40.91 34.96
CA LEU A 260 23.95 40.37 33.60
C LEU A 260 22.77 39.43 33.30
N LEU A 261 22.34 38.61 34.26
CA LEU A 261 21.16 37.74 34.13
C LEU A 261 19.85 38.54 34.08
N LEU A 262 19.73 39.60 34.87
CA LEU A 262 18.60 40.56 34.78
C LEU A 262 18.56 41.21 33.39
N ARG A 263 19.72 41.61 32.86
CA ARG A 263 19.85 42.17 31.52
C ARG A 263 19.44 41.17 30.44
N ALA A 264 19.84 39.90 30.58
CA ALA A 264 19.40 38.81 29.69
C ALA A 264 17.87 38.64 29.73
N ARG A 265 17.26 38.61 30.91
CA ARG A 265 15.79 38.55 31.06
C ARG A 265 15.08 39.74 30.43
N CYS A 266 15.66 40.93 30.50
CA CYS A 266 15.13 42.12 29.84
C CYS A 266 15.17 41.97 28.30
N PHE A 267 16.26 41.45 27.74
CA PHE A 267 16.33 41.16 26.30
C PHE A 267 15.36 40.06 25.88
N GLU A 268 15.18 39.01 26.68
CA GLU A 268 14.19 37.95 26.43
C GLU A 268 12.75 38.49 26.45
N ARG A 269 12.42 39.36 27.41
CA ARG A 269 11.13 40.06 27.44
C ARG A 269 10.98 41.00 26.24
N GLY A 270 12.05 41.64 25.80
CA GLY A 270 12.11 42.41 24.56
C GLY A 270 11.78 41.57 23.33
N ALA A 271 12.45 40.41 23.15
CA ALA A 271 12.16 39.45 22.08
C ALA A 271 10.71 38.98 22.10
N ARG A 272 10.19 38.63 23.29
CA ARG A 272 8.79 38.22 23.46
C ARG A 272 7.80 39.33 23.20
N ARG A 273 8.13 40.60 23.44
CA ARG A 273 7.26 41.74 23.07
C ARG A 273 7.27 41.99 21.57
N VAL A 274 8.44 41.88 20.92
CA VAL A 274 8.56 41.98 19.45
C VAL A 274 7.75 40.87 18.76
N LEU A 275 7.73 39.66 19.33
CA LEU A 275 6.96 38.52 18.84
C LEU A 275 5.52 38.46 19.37
N GLY A 276 5.21 39.17 20.46
CA GLY A 276 4.01 39.01 21.28
C GLY A 276 2.86 39.96 20.94
N VAL A 277 3.00 40.80 19.92
CA VAL A 277 1.81 41.40 19.29
C VAL A 277 1.00 40.25 18.69
N GLN A 278 -0.27 40.09 19.10
CA GLN A 278 -1.17 38.97 18.77
C GLN A 278 -1.33 38.68 17.26
N SER A 279 -0.76 39.52 16.39
CA SER A 279 -0.70 39.38 14.94
C SER A 279 0.52 38.62 14.42
N ALA A 280 1.63 38.43 15.13
CA ALA A 280 2.84 37.82 14.53
C ALA A 280 2.79 36.28 14.37
N PRO A 281 2.48 35.48 15.41
CA PRO A 281 2.30 34.02 15.24
C PRO A 281 0.99 33.68 14.54
N ARG A 282 -0.05 34.53 14.64
CA ARG A 282 -1.25 34.42 13.80
C ARG A 282 -0.91 34.72 12.34
N ALA A 283 -0.26 35.83 12.01
CA ALA A 283 0.14 36.13 10.62
C ALA A 283 1.16 35.13 10.08
N ALA A 284 2.07 34.58 10.88
CA ALA A 284 2.97 33.50 10.45
C ALA A 284 2.21 32.18 10.25
N ARG A 285 1.15 31.92 11.01
CA ARG A 285 0.27 30.76 10.84
C ARG A 285 -0.71 30.96 9.68
N THR A 286 -1.22 32.17 9.47
CA THR A 286 -2.04 32.55 8.31
C THR A 286 -1.16 32.58 7.06
N LEU A 287 0.09 33.06 7.13
CA LEU A 287 1.08 33.01 6.06
C LEU A 287 1.56 31.60 5.77
N ARG A 288 1.71 30.75 6.79
CA ARG A 288 1.93 29.31 6.63
C ARG A 288 0.72 28.63 6.03
N LEU A 289 -0.51 28.98 6.44
CA LEU A 289 -1.73 28.44 5.86
C LEU A 289 -1.95 28.94 4.44
N THR A 290 -1.58 30.18 4.11
CA THR A 290 -1.63 30.70 2.73
C THR A 290 -0.44 30.21 1.91
N LEU A 291 0.74 29.96 2.48
CA LEU A 291 1.86 29.34 1.80
C LEU A 291 1.63 27.85 1.62
N ASP A 292 1.02 27.16 2.58
CA ASP A 292 0.52 25.78 2.42
C ASP A 292 -0.62 25.79 1.41
N TYR A 293 -1.50 26.80 1.39
CA TYR A 293 -2.54 26.98 0.36
C TYR A 293 -1.93 27.22 -1.02
N ILE A 294 -0.87 28.04 -1.14
CA ILE A 294 -0.14 28.34 -2.39
C ILE A 294 0.78 27.18 -2.82
N PHE A 295 1.37 26.42 -1.88
CA PHE A 295 2.11 25.20 -2.16
C PHE A 295 1.17 24.06 -2.52
N THR A 296 0.01 23.97 -1.88
CA THR A 296 -1.07 23.11 -2.33
C THR A 296 -1.68 23.63 -3.61
N ASP A 297 -1.68 24.92 -3.95
CA ASP A 297 -2.11 25.44 -5.26
C ASP A 297 -1.05 25.18 -6.34
N ALA A 298 0.24 25.13 -6.00
CA ALA A 298 1.33 24.83 -6.94
C ALA A 298 1.56 23.31 -7.13
N LEU A 299 1.34 22.51 -6.08
CA LEU A 299 1.25 21.05 -6.15
C LEU A 299 -0.13 20.59 -6.62
N HIS A 300 -1.20 21.33 -6.30
CA HIS A 300 -2.48 21.23 -6.98
C HIS A 300 -2.22 21.56 -8.41
N ASP A 301 -1.61 22.67 -8.84
CA ASP A 301 -1.36 22.94 -10.26
C ASP A 301 -0.62 21.80 -10.97
N ARG A 302 0.27 21.02 -10.32
CA ARG A 302 0.81 19.79 -10.94
C ARG A 302 -0.16 18.59 -10.99
N LYS A 303 -1.10 18.44 -10.04
CA LYS A 303 -2.20 17.45 -10.06
C LYS A 303 -3.49 17.94 -10.78
N TYR A 304 -3.71 19.25 -10.85
CA TYR A 304 -4.86 20.04 -11.34
C TYR A 304 -4.62 20.58 -12.74
N GLN A 305 -3.38 20.65 -13.23
CA GLN A 305 -3.12 20.71 -14.67
C GLN A 305 -3.84 19.57 -15.40
N ARG A 306 -4.23 18.51 -14.69
CA ARG A 306 -5.10 17.44 -15.18
C ARG A 306 -6.45 17.31 -14.48
N ALA A 307 -6.82 18.12 -13.49
CA ALA A 307 -8.11 17.99 -12.79
C ALA A 307 -9.07 19.11 -13.18
N THR A 308 -10.32 18.77 -13.47
CA THR A 308 -11.36 19.73 -13.87
C THR A 308 -12.55 19.71 -12.94
N GLU A 309 -13.14 20.89 -12.73
CA GLU A 309 -14.43 21.03 -12.07
C GLU A 309 -15.50 20.32 -12.90
N THR A 310 -16.20 19.38 -12.27
CA THR A 310 -17.35 18.68 -12.83
C THR A 310 -18.49 18.67 -11.84
N PHE A 311 -19.71 18.65 -12.34
CA PHE A 311 -20.90 18.68 -11.49
C PHE A 311 -21.52 17.29 -11.43
N ILE A 312 -21.47 16.70 -10.24
CA ILE A 312 -22.13 15.43 -9.93
C ILE A 312 -23.35 15.79 -9.06
N GLN A 313 -24.56 15.63 -9.59
CA GLN A 313 -25.81 15.91 -8.83
C GLN A 313 -25.80 17.28 -8.12
N PHE A 314 -25.41 18.34 -8.84
CA PHE A 314 -25.27 19.73 -8.32
C PHE A 314 -24.17 19.94 -7.28
N LYS A 315 -23.28 18.96 -7.06
CA LYS A 315 -22.07 19.14 -6.26
C LYS A 315 -20.87 19.26 -7.19
N GLU A 316 -20.08 20.30 -6.96
CA GLU A 316 -18.78 20.46 -7.62
C GLU A 316 -17.83 19.37 -7.10
N ALA A 317 -17.22 18.68 -8.05
CA ALA A 317 -16.33 17.56 -7.85
C ALA A 317 -15.07 17.79 -8.67
N MET A 318 -13.92 17.71 -8.01
CA MET A 318 -12.61 17.83 -8.64
C MET A 318 -12.14 16.45 -9.04
N VAL A 319 -11.99 16.23 -10.34
CA VAL A 319 -11.71 14.91 -10.91
C VAL A 319 -10.59 15.02 -11.94
N GLU A 320 -9.69 14.05 -11.95
CA GLU A 320 -8.68 13.90 -13.01
C GLU A 320 -9.33 13.63 -14.37
N LEU A 321 -8.91 14.37 -15.41
CA LEU A 321 -9.35 14.29 -16.81
C LEU A 321 -9.16 12.90 -17.45
N VAL A 322 -8.26 12.09 -16.89
CA VAL A 322 -7.98 10.73 -17.36
C VAL A 322 -9.07 9.75 -16.89
N ASN A 323 -9.81 10.08 -15.84
CA ASN A 323 -10.81 9.18 -15.30
C ASN A 323 -12.06 9.14 -16.19
N SER A 324 -12.65 7.95 -16.29
CA SER A 324 -14.01 7.81 -16.81
C SER A 324 -15.03 8.45 -15.85
N ILE A 325 -16.19 8.80 -16.35
CA ILE A 325 -17.31 9.31 -15.53
C ILE A 325 -17.66 8.30 -14.42
N ASN A 326 -17.61 6.99 -14.70
CA ASN A 326 -17.88 5.97 -13.68
C ASN A 326 -16.82 5.98 -12.55
N GLN A 327 -15.53 6.08 -12.89
CA GLN A 327 -14.46 6.19 -11.88
C GLN A 327 -14.60 7.46 -11.06
N ALA A 328 -14.92 8.57 -11.70
CA ALA A 328 -15.20 9.85 -11.05
C ALA A 328 -16.36 9.78 -10.04
N LEU A 329 -17.43 9.07 -10.43
CA LEU A 329 -18.59 8.89 -9.57
C LEU A 329 -18.29 7.95 -8.40
N ARG A 330 -17.55 6.86 -8.64
CA ARG A 330 -17.09 5.94 -7.60
C ARG A 330 -16.19 6.63 -6.58
N SER A 331 -15.26 7.48 -7.00
CA SER A 331 -14.39 8.24 -6.08
C SER A 331 -15.19 9.20 -5.17
N HIS A 332 -16.34 9.68 -5.67
CA HIS A 332 -17.30 10.49 -4.91
C HIS A 332 -18.39 9.66 -4.21
N LYS A 333 -18.22 8.33 -4.11
CA LYS A 333 -19.16 7.40 -3.47
C LYS A 333 -20.56 7.37 -4.10
N VAL A 334 -20.68 7.77 -5.36
CA VAL A 334 -21.90 7.62 -6.16
C VAL A 334 -21.80 6.31 -6.93
N THR A 335 -22.58 5.31 -6.51
CA THR A 335 -22.56 3.99 -7.13
C THR A 335 -23.46 3.96 -8.36
N ILE A 336 -22.88 3.68 -9.53
CA ILE A 336 -23.59 3.37 -10.77
C ILE A 336 -23.62 1.85 -10.99
N PRO A 337 -24.76 1.29 -11.44
CA PRO A 337 -24.84 -0.13 -11.77
C PRO A 337 -24.00 -0.47 -13.02
N SER A 338 -23.18 -1.52 -12.95
CA SER A 338 -22.32 -1.92 -14.06
C SER A 338 -21.99 -3.42 -14.03
N PHE A 339 -22.19 -4.11 -15.16
CA PHE A 339 -21.87 -5.55 -15.28
C PHE A 339 -20.57 -5.85 -16.02
N CYS A 340 -20.22 -5.11 -17.07
CA CYS A 340 -18.98 -5.38 -17.82
C CYS A 340 -17.79 -4.58 -17.28
N TYR A 341 -18.04 -3.45 -16.64
CA TYR A 341 -16.98 -2.62 -16.09
C TYR A 341 -16.32 -3.31 -14.89
N HIS A 342 -15.00 -3.21 -14.81
CA HIS A 342 -14.17 -3.73 -13.74
C HIS A 342 -12.92 -2.85 -13.66
N ASP A 343 -12.46 -2.48 -12.46
CA ASP A 343 -11.40 -1.48 -12.30
C ASP A 343 -10.04 -1.97 -12.83
N ARG A 344 -9.79 -3.28 -12.78
CA ARG A 344 -8.53 -3.92 -13.25
C ARG A 344 -8.54 -4.43 -14.69
N LEU A 345 -9.64 -4.28 -15.43
CA LEU A 345 -9.75 -4.77 -16.81
C LEU A 345 -9.99 -3.62 -17.77
N SER A 346 -9.70 -3.82 -19.06
CA SER A 346 -9.99 -2.79 -20.07
C SER A 346 -11.48 -2.47 -20.15
N ILE A 347 -11.83 -1.24 -20.54
CA ILE A 347 -13.23 -0.83 -20.67
C ILE A 347 -13.85 -1.49 -21.93
N ALA A 348 -15.03 -2.11 -21.77
CA ALA A 348 -15.76 -2.76 -22.86
C ALA A 348 -17.00 -1.97 -23.32
N GLY A 349 -17.91 -1.64 -22.38
CA GLY A 349 -19.17 -0.94 -22.72
C GLY A 349 -20.27 -1.83 -23.32
N ASN A 350 -20.18 -3.15 -23.19
CA ASN A 350 -21.12 -4.10 -23.82
C ASN A 350 -22.47 -4.17 -23.09
N CYS A 351 -22.49 -4.08 -21.75
CA CYS A 351 -23.71 -4.29 -20.96
C CYS A 351 -24.69 -3.11 -20.94
N ARG A 352 -24.23 -1.88 -21.24
CA ARG A 352 -25.02 -0.64 -21.19
C ARG A 352 -25.75 -0.35 -19.86
N MET A 353 -25.42 -1.03 -18.76
CA MET A 353 -26.07 -0.79 -17.46
C MET A 353 -25.69 0.56 -16.84
N CYS A 354 -24.49 1.06 -17.15
CA CYS A 354 -23.97 2.32 -16.60
C CYS A 354 -24.40 3.57 -17.39
N LEU A 355 -25.57 3.52 -18.03
CA LEU A 355 -26.13 4.67 -18.75
C LEU A 355 -26.46 5.79 -17.78
N VAL A 356 -26.05 7.02 -18.11
CA VAL A 356 -26.29 8.25 -17.36
C VAL A 356 -26.68 9.39 -18.30
N GLU A 357 -27.45 10.33 -17.81
CA GLU A 357 -27.79 11.54 -18.55
C GLU A 357 -26.70 12.61 -18.36
N ILE A 358 -26.34 13.28 -19.45
CA ILE A 358 -25.34 14.35 -19.45
C ILE A 358 -25.99 15.59 -20.06
N GLU A 359 -25.83 16.73 -19.39
CA GLU A 359 -26.41 17.99 -19.87
C GLU A 359 -25.91 18.33 -21.28
N GLY A 360 -26.85 18.63 -22.18
CA GLY A 360 -26.55 18.92 -23.59
C GLY A 360 -26.55 17.70 -24.51
N MET A 361 -26.65 16.48 -24.00
CA MET A 361 -26.75 15.26 -24.82
C MET A 361 -28.18 14.69 -24.83
N TRP A 362 -28.72 14.50 -26.04
CA TRP A 362 -30.07 13.97 -26.28
C TRP A 362 -30.26 12.48 -26.00
N LYS A 363 -29.17 11.72 -25.81
CA LYS A 363 -29.17 10.28 -25.50
C LYS A 363 -28.35 10.03 -24.23
N PRO A 364 -28.74 9.04 -23.41
CA PRO A 364 -27.95 8.69 -22.25
C PRO A 364 -26.61 8.12 -22.72
N GLN A 365 -25.54 8.47 -22.00
CA GLN A 365 -24.17 8.11 -22.32
C GLN A 365 -23.66 7.01 -21.40
N ILE A 366 -22.67 6.25 -21.88
CA ILE A 366 -22.05 5.18 -21.11
C ILE A 366 -21.02 5.79 -20.15
N ALA A 367 -21.30 5.72 -18.84
CA ALA A 367 -20.41 6.32 -17.84
C ALA A 367 -19.02 5.67 -17.81
N CYS A 368 -18.90 4.38 -18.12
CA CYS A 368 -17.62 3.67 -18.00
C CYS A 368 -16.61 3.99 -19.11
N SER A 369 -17.06 4.44 -20.29
CA SER A 369 -16.18 4.72 -21.43
C SER A 369 -15.97 6.21 -21.68
N LEU A 370 -16.94 7.04 -21.31
CA LEU A 370 -16.84 8.47 -21.50
C LEU A 370 -15.92 9.06 -20.44
N HIS A 371 -14.89 9.79 -20.89
CA HIS A 371 -13.95 10.49 -20.03
C HIS A 371 -14.60 11.76 -19.48
N VAL A 372 -14.15 12.16 -18.30
CA VAL A 372 -14.58 13.40 -17.68
C VAL A 372 -13.99 14.59 -18.45
N ALA A 373 -14.81 15.61 -18.71
CA ALA A 373 -14.36 16.87 -19.29
C ALA A 373 -14.82 18.04 -18.42
N LYS A 374 -14.19 19.19 -18.63
CA LYS A 374 -14.47 20.42 -17.87
C LYS A 374 -15.95 20.81 -17.99
N ASP A 375 -16.56 21.14 -16.85
CA ASP A 375 -17.94 21.61 -16.73
C ASP A 375 -19.01 20.60 -17.20
N ILE A 376 -18.65 19.31 -17.34
CA ILE A 376 -19.64 18.25 -17.56
C ILE A 376 -20.53 18.14 -16.33
N LYS A 377 -21.85 18.17 -16.57
CA LYS A 377 -22.88 17.92 -15.56
C LYS A 377 -23.49 16.55 -15.79
N VAL A 378 -23.28 15.65 -14.84
CA VAL A 378 -23.74 14.26 -14.89
C VAL A 378 -24.93 14.06 -13.96
N TRP A 379 -25.98 13.45 -14.52
CA TRP A 379 -27.23 13.17 -13.86
C TRP A 379 -27.44 11.65 -13.81
N THR A 380 -27.45 11.09 -12.59
CA THR A 380 -27.60 9.63 -12.41
C THR A 380 -29.02 9.21 -12.02
N ASN A 381 -29.88 10.16 -11.62
CA ASN A 381 -31.17 9.88 -10.99
C ASN A 381 -32.35 10.50 -11.79
N THR A 382 -32.16 10.78 -13.07
CA THR A 382 -33.24 11.30 -13.92
C THR A 382 -34.16 10.17 -14.38
N GLU A 383 -35.40 10.52 -14.72
CA GLU A 383 -36.37 9.57 -15.27
C GLU A 383 -35.85 8.90 -16.55
N MET A 384 -35.10 9.64 -17.38
CA MET A 384 -34.43 9.09 -18.55
C MET A 384 -33.41 8.00 -18.18
N THR A 385 -32.58 8.27 -17.16
CA THR A 385 -31.54 7.35 -16.69
C THR A 385 -32.15 6.09 -16.07
N GLN A 386 -33.16 6.26 -15.21
CA GLN A 386 -33.86 5.15 -14.56
C GLN A 386 -34.55 4.26 -15.59
N ARG A 387 -35.31 4.82 -16.53
CA ARG A 387 -35.94 4.07 -17.61
C ARG A 387 -34.94 3.32 -18.48
N ALA A 388 -33.79 3.92 -18.75
CA ALA A 388 -32.73 3.26 -19.52
C ALA A 388 -32.17 2.05 -18.77
N GLN A 389 -31.92 2.18 -17.47
CA GLN A 389 -31.42 1.09 -16.62
C GLN A 389 -32.45 -0.04 -16.46
N GLU A 390 -33.71 0.29 -16.21
CA GLU A 390 -34.83 -0.66 -16.16
C GLU A 390 -34.95 -1.45 -17.47
N SER A 391 -34.87 -0.74 -18.61
CA SER A 391 -34.97 -1.37 -19.94
C SER A 391 -33.80 -2.32 -20.21
N VAL A 392 -32.58 -1.93 -19.82
CA VAL A 392 -31.39 -2.79 -19.98
C VAL A 392 -31.52 -4.07 -19.14
N LEU A 393 -31.95 -3.96 -17.88
CA LEU A 393 -32.19 -5.12 -17.02
C LEU A 393 -33.26 -6.04 -17.59
N GLU A 394 -34.33 -5.47 -18.15
CA GLU A 394 -35.35 -6.27 -18.81
C GLU A 394 -34.77 -7.08 -19.97
N PHE A 395 -33.98 -6.47 -20.87
CA PHE A 395 -33.34 -7.20 -21.96
C PHE A 395 -32.39 -8.30 -21.48
N LEU A 396 -31.67 -8.09 -20.38
CA LEU A 396 -30.81 -9.12 -19.79
C LEU A 396 -31.63 -10.29 -19.24
N LEU A 397 -32.81 -10.02 -18.66
CA LEU A 397 -33.67 -11.03 -18.02
C LEU A 397 -34.59 -11.76 -19.00
N VAL A 398 -34.82 -11.24 -20.22
CA VAL A 398 -35.61 -11.92 -21.26
C VAL A 398 -35.07 -13.34 -21.50
N ASP A 399 -33.77 -13.46 -21.71
CA ASP A 399 -33.10 -14.72 -22.05
C ASP A 399 -32.44 -15.42 -20.84
N HIS A 400 -32.40 -14.78 -19.67
CA HIS A 400 -31.79 -15.38 -18.47
C HIS A 400 -32.68 -16.49 -17.87
N PRO A 401 -32.13 -17.65 -17.49
CA PRO A 401 -32.90 -18.75 -16.93
C PRO A 401 -33.35 -18.46 -15.50
N LEU A 402 -34.40 -19.15 -15.05
CA LEU A 402 -34.97 -19.01 -13.69
C LEU A 402 -34.24 -19.92 -12.68
N ASP A 403 -32.92 -19.89 -12.72
CA ASP A 403 -32.06 -20.81 -11.98
C ASP A 403 -31.70 -20.34 -10.57
N CYS A 404 -32.18 -19.17 -10.13
CA CYS A 404 -31.77 -18.56 -8.86
C CYS A 404 -31.75 -19.51 -7.63
N PRO A 405 -32.69 -20.47 -7.47
CA PRO A 405 -32.64 -21.42 -6.34
C PRO A 405 -31.46 -22.42 -6.41
N ILE A 406 -31.16 -22.91 -7.61
CA ILE A 406 -30.08 -23.89 -7.84
C ILE A 406 -28.73 -23.21 -8.05
N CYS A 407 -28.72 -21.96 -8.53
CA CYS A 407 -27.53 -21.17 -8.79
C CYS A 407 -26.71 -20.97 -7.53
N ASP A 408 -25.41 -21.28 -7.61
CA ASP A 408 -24.51 -21.21 -6.45
C ASP A 408 -24.21 -19.78 -6.00
N GLN A 409 -24.21 -18.83 -6.95
CA GLN A 409 -24.11 -17.39 -6.68
C GLN A 409 -25.41 -16.77 -6.16
N GLY A 410 -26.49 -17.53 -5.98
CA GLY A 410 -27.73 -17.00 -5.41
C GLY A 410 -27.47 -16.36 -4.04
N GLY A 411 -27.81 -15.08 -3.88
CA GLY A 411 -27.52 -14.27 -2.69
C GLY A 411 -26.26 -13.42 -2.73
N GLU A 412 -25.38 -13.61 -3.72
CA GLU A 412 -24.20 -12.76 -3.99
C GLU A 412 -24.07 -12.39 -5.48
N CYS A 413 -25.19 -12.47 -6.21
CA CYS A 413 -25.24 -12.26 -7.65
C CYS A 413 -25.52 -10.78 -7.97
N ASP A 414 -24.60 -10.11 -8.69
CA ASP A 414 -24.77 -8.72 -9.12
C ASP A 414 -26.09 -8.55 -9.90
N LEU A 415 -26.46 -9.51 -10.75
CA LEU A 415 -27.70 -9.42 -11.54
C LEU A 415 -28.95 -9.44 -10.65
N GLN A 416 -28.94 -10.25 -9.60
CA GLN A 416 -30.04 -10.31 -8.65
C GLN A 416 -30.17 -8.98 -7.89
N ASP A 417 -29.07 -8.48 -7.35
CA ASP A 417 -29.04 -7.28 -6.51
C ASP A 417 -29.37 -6.02 -7.32
N LEU A 418 -28.81 -5.90 -8.53
CA LEU A 418 -29.09 -4.77 -9.41
C LEU A 418 -30.52 -4.82 -9.96
N THR A 419 -31.09 -5.99 -10.21
CA THR A 419 -32.50 -6.11 -10.59
C THR A 419 -33.41 -5.66 -9.45
N MET A 420 -33.12 -6.08 -8.22
CA MET A 420 -33.93 -5.68 -7.06
C MET A 420 -33.86 -4.16 -6.79
N LYS A 421 -32.74 -3.51 -7.12
CA LYS A 421 -32.50 -2.09 -6.84
C LYS A 421 -32.91 -1.14 -7.97
N PHE A 422 -32.67 -1.53 -9.22
CA PHE A 422 -32.83 -0.66 -10.41
C PHE A 422 -33.77 -1.25 -11.48
N GLY A 423 -34.23 -2.49 -11.31
CA GLY A 423 -35.06 -3.18 -12.29
C GLY A 423 -36.56 -3.00 -12.04
N ASN A 424 -37.35 -3.44 -13.02
CA ASN A 424 -38.80 -3.50 -12.90
C ASN A 424 -39.24 -4.64 -11.97
N ASP A 425 -40.42 -4.46 -11.35
CA ASP A 425 -41.04 -5.43 -10.44
C ASP A 425 -41.58 -6.68 -11.15
N ARG A 426 -41.83 -6.59 -12.45
CA ARG A 426 -42.49 -7.63 -13.26
C ARG A 426 -41.84 -7.76 -14.63
N THR A 427 -41.96 -8.96 -15.21
CA THR A 427 -41.61 -9.21 -16.60
C THR A 427 -42.76 -8.82 -17.54
N ARG A 428 -42.45 -8.24 -18.70
CA ARG A 428 -43.39 -8.11 -19.82
C ARG A 428 -43.23 -9.23 -20.84
N PHE A 429 -42.14 -9.99 -20.76
CA PHE A 429 -41.90 -11.14 -21.61
C PHE A 429 -42.86 -12.26 -21.21
N THR A 430 -43.98 -12.32 -21.91
CA THR A 430 -44.88 -13.47 -21.96
C THR A 430 -44.52 -14.25 -23.21
N ASP A 431 -44.16 -15.52 -23.04
CA ASP A 431 -43.84 -16.42 -24.14
C ASP A 431 -45.13 -16.82 -24.88
N ILE A 432 -45.68 -15.89 -25.66
CA ILE A 432 -46.95 -16.03 -26.38
C ILE A 432 -46.80 -17.08 -27.51
N HIS A 433 -45.59 -17.25 -28.04
CA HIS A 433 -45.30 -18.14 -29.15
C HIS A 433 -44.76 -19.51 -28.72
N PHE A 434 -44.61 -19.77 -27.41
CA PHE A 434 -43.98 -20.99 -26.87
C PHE A 434 -42.58 -21.25 -27.44
N GLU A 435 -41.85 -20.19 -27.80
CA GLU A 435 -40.49 -20.27 -28.33
C GLU A 435 -39.47 -20.54 -27.21
N GLY A 436 -39.87 -20.30 -25.95
CA GLY A 436 -39.03 -20.47 -24.79
C GLY A 436 -37.94 -19.40 -24.66
N LYS A 437 -37.25 -19.41 -23.53
CA LYS A 437 -35.99 -18.67 -23.36
C LYS A 437 -34.88 -19.41 -24.10
N ARG A 438 -33.86 -18.69 -24.57
CA ARG A 438 -32.69 -19.36 -25.16
C ARG A 438 -32.05 -20.36 -24.18
N ALA A 439 -31.59 -21.48 -24.71
CA ALA A 439 -30.77 -22.45 -23.99
C ALA A 439 -29.43 -22.61 -24.70
N VAL A 440 -28.37 -22.81 -23.93
CA VAL A 440 -26.99 -22.88 -24.41
C VAL A 440 -26.36 -24.13 -23.82
N GLU A 441 -25.55 -24.83 -24.61
CA GLU A 441 -24.78 -25.98 -24.14
C GLU A 441 -23.71 -25.56 -23.12
N ASP A 442 -23.60 -26.34 -22.05
CA ASP A 442 -22.55 -26.17 -21.05
C ASP A 442 -21.18 -26.54 -21.64
N LYS A 443 -20.17 -25.73 -21.33
CA LYS A 443 -18.79 -25.95 -21.79
C LYS A 443 -17.94 -26.56 -20.69
N SER A 444 -17.05 -27.48 -21.04
CA SER A 444 -16.08 -28.04 -20.10
C SER A 444 -14.82 -27.18 -20.06
N LEU A 445 -14.69 -26.33 -19.04
CA LEU A 445 -13.50 -25.47 -18.84
C LEU A 445 -12.43 -26.12 -17.97
N GLY A 446 -12.70 -27.30 -17.40
CA GLY A 446 -11.76 -28.06 -16.59
C GLY A 446 -12.32 -28.55 -15.25
N PRO A 447 -11.45 -29.11 -14.38
CA PRO A 447 -11.88 -29.67 -13.11
C PRO A 447 -12.15 -28.61 -12.03
N LEU A 448 -11.77 -27.36 -12.25
CA LEU A 448 -11.89 -26.26 -11.28
C LEU A 448 -13.14 -25.41 -11.49
N ILE A 449 -13.48 -25.12 -12.75
CA ILE A 449 -14.52 -24.17 -13.14
C ILE A 449 -15.64 -24.90 -13.88
N ARG A 450 -16.87 -24.81 -13.37
CA ARG A 450 -18.07 -25.24 -14.08
C ARG A 450 -18.64 -24.07 -14.86
N ALA A 451 -18.96 -24.31 -16.14
CA ALA A 451 -19.54 -23.32 -17.01
C ALA A 451 -20.99 -23.68 -17.37
N GLU A 452 -21.92 -22.91 -16.80
CA GLU A 452 -23.35 -22.96 -17.10
C GLU A 452 -23.70 -21.75 -17.95
N MET A 453 -23.63 -21.93 -19.27
CA MET A 453 -23.57 -20.79 -20.21
C MET A 453 -24.94 -20.20 -20.53
N THR A 454 -26.02 -20.90 -20.21
CA THR A 454 -27.39 -20.35 -20.20
C THR A 454 -27.52 -19.11 -19.33
N ARG A 455 -26.80 -19.06 -18.20
CA ARG A 455 -26.80 -17.92 -17.26
C ARG A 455 -25.96 -16.74 -17.73
N CYS A 456 -25.12 -16.91 -18.76
CA CYS A 456 -24.20 -15.89 -19.22
C CYS A 456 -24.94 -14.69 -19.82
N ILE A 457 -24.55 -13.48 -19.39
CA ILE A 457 -25.07 -12.20 -19.88
C ILE A 457 -24.13 -11.50 -20.87
N HIS A 458 -23.14 -12.21 -21.40
CA HIS A 458 -22.24 -11.70 -22.44
C HIS A 458 -21.46 -10.44 -22.04
N CYS A 459 -21.10 -10.31 -20.77
CA CYS A 459 -20.37 -9.15 -20.23
C CYS A 459 -18.88 -9.11 -20.62
N THR A 460 -18.36 -10.19 -21.19
CA THR A 460 -16.97 -10.40 -21.66
C THR A 460 -15.87 -10.11 -20.60
N ARG A 461 -16.19 -10.15 -19.30
CA ARG A 461 -15.18 -10.01 -18.23
C ARG A 461 -14.18 -11.17 -18.24
N CYS A 462 -14.66 -12.41 -18.35
CA CYS A 462 -13.81 -13.61 -18.37
C CYS A 462 -12.82 -13.62 -19.55
N ILE A 463 -13.26 -13.22 -20.75
CA ILE A 463 -12.42 -13.15 -21.95
C ILE A 463 -11.31 -12.10 -21.77
N ARG A 464 -11.66 -10.90 -21.30
CA ARG A 464 -10.68 -9.84 -21.04
C ARG A 464 -9.69 -10.25 -19.96
N PHE A 465 -10.14 -10.89 -18.90
CA PHE A 465 -9.25 -11.40 -17.85
C PHE A 465 -8.28 -12.45 -18.37
N ALA A 466 -8.78 -13.44 -19.11
CA ALA A 466 -7.95 -14.49 -19.70
C ALA A 466 -6.87 -13.91 -20.61
N SER A 467 -7.21 -12.95 -21.47
CA SER A 467 -6.28 -12.30 -22.39
C SER A 467 -5.32 -11.31 -21.70
N GLN A 468 -5.82 -10.44 -20.82
CA GLN A 468 -5.05 -9.32 -20.26
C GLN A 468 -4.25 -9.71 -19.02
N VAL A 469 -4.83 -10.50 -18.11
CA VAL A 469 -4.22 -10.82 -16.81
C VAL A 469 -3.57 -12.20 -16.83
N CYS A 470 -4.27 -13.24 -17.31
CA CYS A 470 -3.65 -14.56 -17.46
C CYS A 470 -2.71 -14.62 -18.67
N GLY A 471 -2.97 -13.86 -19.72
CA GLY A 471 -2.20 -13.94 -20.96
C GLY A 471 -2.40 -15.20 -21.78
N MET A 472 -3.60 -15.74 -21.71
CA MET A 472 -4.01 -16.86 -22.53
C MET A 472 -5.27 -16.52 -23.31
N ASP A 473 -5.16 -16.49 -24.63
CA ASP A 473 -6.28 -16.20 -25.53
C ASP A 473 -7.10 -17.47 -25.84
N ILE A 474 -7.54 -18.16 -24.79
CA ILE A 474 -8.31 -19.42 -24.89
C ILE A 474 -9.83 -19.14 -24.93
N LEU A 475 -10.30 -18.20 -24.10
CA LEU A 475 -11.72 -17.82 -24.05
C LEU A 475 -12.02 -16.77 -25.11
N GLY A 476 -13.11 -16.94 -25.85
CA GLY A 476 -13.57 -15.99 -26.86
C GLY A 476 -15.09 -15.93 -26.98
N THR A 477 -15.55 -15.13 -27.93
CA THR A 477 -16.95 -15.11 -28.38
C THR A 477 -17.07 -15.76 -29.74
N THR A 478 -17.93 -16.76 -29.87
CA THR A 478 -18.28 -17.42 -31.13
C THR A 478 -19.74 -17.11 -31.48
N GLY A 479 -20.08 -17.14 -32.77
CA GLY A 479 -21.44 -16.77 -33.21
C GLY A 479 -21.71 -15.25 -33.20
N ARG A 480 -22.99 -14.88 -33.33
CA ARG A 480 -23.45 -13.48 -33.38
C ARG A 480 -24.90 -13.34 -32.90
N GLY A 481 -25.28 -12.15 -32.44
CA GLY A 481 -26.66 -11.88 -32.01
C GLY A 481 -27.05 -12.71 -30.78
N GLY A 482 -28.29 -13.21 -30.73
CA GLY A 482 -28.79 -14.05 -29.63
C GLY A 482 -28.06 -15.40 -29.49
N GLU A 483 -27.50 -15.91 -30.59
CA GLU A 483 -26.73 -17.16 -30.67
C GLU A 483 -25.23 -16.99 -30.34
N MET A 484 -24.81 -15.80 -29.90
CA MET A 484 -23.43 -15.59 -29.49
C MET A 484 -23.12 -16.44 -28.25
N LEU A 485 -22.03 -17.19 -28.27
CA LEU A 485 -21.58 -18.03 -27.17
C LEU A 485 -20.24 -17.52 -26.64
N VAL A 486 -20.12 -17.46 -25.32
CA VAL A 486 -18.83 -17.24 -24.65
C VAL A 486 -18.23 -18.61 -24.38
N GLY A 487 -16.91 -18.78 -24.49
CA GLY A 487 -16.24 -20.03 -24.15
C GLY A 487 -15.10 -20.35 -25.11
N THR A 488 -14.69 -21.60 -25.12
CA THR A 488 -13.73 -22.13 -26.07
C THR A 488 -14.48 -22.67 -27.30
N TYR A 489 -13.98 -22.38 -28.50
CA TYR A 489 -14.59 -22.92 -29.73
C TYR A 489 -14.37 -24.43 -29.85
N VAL A 490 -13.14 -24.87 -29.52
CA VAL A 490 -12.76 -26.27 -29.36
C VAL A 490 -12.85 -26.60 -27.87
N ASP A 491 -13.11 -27.86 -27.51
CA ASP A 491 -13.08 -28.33 -26.12
C ASP A 491 -11.64 -28.34 -25.58
N LYS A 492 -11.13 -27.15 -25.26
CA LYS A 492 -9.83 -26.92 -24.63
C LYS A 492 -10.05 -26.49 -23.18
N VAL A 493 -9.27 -27.09 -22.28
CA VAL A 493 -9.35 -26.79 -20.86
C VAL A 493 -8.70 -25.44 -20.57
N PHE A 494 -9.32 -24.63 -19.71
CA PHE A 494 -8.76 -23.35 -19.27
C PHE A 494 -7.88 -23.57 -18.02
N LEU A 495 -6.63 -23.99 -18.25
CA LEU A 495 -5.64 -24.20 -17.18
C LEU A 495 -4.62 -23.06 -17.15
N SER A 496 -4.75 -22.18 -16.16
CA SER A 496 -3.74 -21.19 -15.79
C SER A 496 -3.65 -21.12 -14.28
N GLU A 497 -2.51 -20.67 -13.78
CA GLU A 497 -2.22 -20.40 -12.38
C GLU A 497 -3.20 -19.41 -11.69
N LEU A 498 -3.91 -18.59 -12.46
CA LEU A 498 -4.87 -17.57 -11.99
C LEU A 498 -6.30 -17.83 -12.50
N SER A 499 -6.60 -19.03 -13.01
CA SER A 499 -7.85 -19.32 -13.73
C SER A 499 -9.10 -19.16 -12.85
N GLY A 500 -9.00 -19.50 -11.55
CA GLY A 500 -10.12 -19.45 -10.61
C GLY A 500 -10.67 -18.05 -10.35
N ASN A 501 -9.91 -16.98 -10.61
CA ASN A 501 -10.39 -15.60 -10.44
C ASN A 501 -11.53 -15.24 -11.41
N VAL A 502 -11.69 -16.00 -12.50
CA VAL A 502 -12.81 -15.83 -13.44
C VAL A 502 -14.17 -16.01 -12.74
N ILE A 503 -14.23 -16.83 -11.69
CA ILE A 503 -15.45 -17.06 -10.90
C ILE A 503 -15.86 -15.80 -10.16
N ASP A 504 -14.90 -15.12 -9.51
CA ASP A 504 -15.16 -13.89 -8.75
C ASP A 504 -15.51 -12.72 -9.68
N LEU A 505 -14.91 -12.69 -10.87
CA LEU A 505 -15.19 -11.67 -11.89
C LEU A 505 -16.58 -11.80 -12.51
N CYS A 506 -17.13 -13.01 -12.54
CA CYS A 506 -18.38 -13.28 -13.22
C CYS A 506 -19.54 -12.70 -12.40
N PRO A 507 -20.26 -11.66 -12.91
CA PRO A 507 -21.34 -11.01 -12.17
C PRO A 507 -22.60 -11.88 -12.02
N VAL A 508 -22.58 -13.07 -12.64
CA VAL A 508 -23.69 -14.03 -12.71
C VAL A 508 -23.13 -15.43 -12.51
N GLY A 509 -23.96 -16.35 -12.02
CA GLY A 509 -23.54 -17.71 -11.68
C GLY A 509 -23.35 -18.62 -12.89
N SER A 510 -22.78 -18.08 -13.97
CA SER A 510 -22.42 -18.81 -15.18
C SER A 510 -21.09 -19.54 -15.02
N LEU A 511 -20.13 -18.95 -14.29
CA LEU A 511 -18.84 -19.56 -14.00
C LEU A 511 -18.75 -19.76 -12.49
N THR A 512 -18.77 -21.01 -12.05
CA THR A 512 -18.83 -21.36 -10.62
C THR A 512 -17.74 -22.36 -10.22
N ALA A 513 -17.41 -22.38 -8.94
CA ALA A 513 -16.39 -23.26 -8.37
C ALA A 513 -16.91 -24.69 -8.22
N ILE A 514 -16.28 -25.65 -8.92
CA ILE A 514 -16.62 -27.09 -8.77
C ILE A 514 -16.41 -27.57 -7.33
N PRO A 515 -15.30 -27.24 -6.64
CA PRO A 515 -15.08 -27.73 -5.27
C PRO A 515 -16.05 -27.15 -4.23
N TYR A 516 -16.64 -25.97 -4.46
CA TYR A 516 -17.55 -25.32 -3.51
C TYR A 516 -19.03 -25.63 -3.75
N MET A 517 -19.33 -26.17 -4.93
CA MET A 517 -20.67 -26.37 -5.46
C MET A 517 -21.64 -26.97 -4.44
N PHE A 518 -22.75 -26.26 -4.19
CA PHE A 518 -23.86 -26.69 -3.34
C PHE A 518 -23.47 -27.02 -1.88
N LYS A 519 -22.25 -26.68 -1.42
CA LYS A 519 -21.82 -26.92 -0.04
C LYS A 519 -22.46 -25.94 0.95
N ALA A 520 -22.64 -24.68 0.54
CA ALA A 520 -23.26 -23.63 1.34
C ALA A 520 -23.79 -22.48 0.47
N ARG A 521 -24.52 -21.56 1.11
CA ARG A 521 -24.98 -20.30 0.51
C ARG A 521 -24.30 -19.11 1.18
N PRO A 522 -24.14 -17.97 0.47
CA PRO A 522 -23.37 -16.82 0.98
C PRO A 522 -23.82 -16.31 2.36
N TRP A 523 -25.12 -16.33 2.64
CA TRP A 523 -25.69 -15.86 3.92
C TRP A 523 -25.47 -16.84 5.11
N GLU A 524 -25.09 -18.10 4.85
CA GLU A 524 -24.81 -19.08 5.91
C GLU A 524 -23.36 -19.03 6.40
N VAL A 525 -22.51 -18.35 5.63
CA VAL A 525 -21.06 -18.40 5.77
C VAL A 525 -20.58 -17.21 6.59
N ARG A 526 -19.63 -17.47 7.49
CA ARG A 526 -18.89 -16.42 8.20
C ARG A 526 -17.58 -16.15 7.49
N GLN A 527 -17.14 -14.89 7.56
CA GLN A 527 -15.95 -14.40 6.87
C GLN A 527 -14.86 -14.05 7.89
N ALA A 528 -13.63 -14.47 7.63
CA ALA A 528 -12.45 -14.08 8.40
C ALA A 528 -11.37 -13.53 7.46
N ASN A 529 -10.87 -12.33 7.75
CA ASN A 529 -9.80 -11.71 6.96
C ASN A 529 -8.46 -12.35 7.32
N SER A 530 -7.81 -12.99 6.35
CA SER A 530 -6.56 -13.73 6.56
C SER A 530 -5.57 -13.46 5.43
N ILE A 531 -4.47 -14.22 5.41
CA ILE A 531 -3.39 -14.12 4.43
C ILE A 531 -3.09 -15.52 3.90
N ASP A 532 -2.81 -15.61 2.61
CA ASP A 532 -2.36 -16.83 1.97
C ASP A 532 -0.91 -17.15 2.33
N VAL A 533 -0.65 -18.43 2.59
CA VAL A 533 0.67 -18.96 2.99
C VAL A 533 1.17 -20.03 2.01
N THR A 534 0.49 -20.23 0.89
CA THR A 534 0.87 -21.22 -0.13
C THR A 534 2.02 -20.76 -1.02
N ASP A 535 2.27 -19.46 -1.08
CA ASP A 535 3.44 -18.84 -1.69
C ASP A 535 3.96 -17.67 -0.83
N ALA A 536 5.10 -17.11 -1.19
CA ALA A 536 5.69 -15.99 -0.47
C ALA A 536 5.07 -14.62 -0.81
N THR A 537 4.03 -14.56 -1.66
CA THR A 537 3.42 -13.27 -2.04
C THR A 537 2.65 -12.64 -0.89
N GLY A 538 2.12 -13.48 0.02
CA GLY A 538 1.27 -13.03 1.12
C GLY A 538 -0.02 -12.39 0.60
N THR A 539 -0.70 -13.03 -0.37
CA THR A 539 -1.96 -12.49 -0.89
C THR A 539 -2.98 -12.31 0.23
N ASN A 540 -3.69 -11.18 0.21
CA ASN A 540 -4.75 -10.94 1.17
C ASN A 540 -5.98 -11.76 0.76
N ILE A 541 -6.54 -12.51 1.71
CA ILE A 541 -7.66 -13.42 1.46
C ILE A 541 -8.79 -13.25 2.49
N VAL A 542 -9.98 -13.73 2.12
CA VAL A 542 -11.12 -13.92 2.99
C VAL A 542 -11.41 -15.42 3.07
N ILE A 543 -11.31 -15.96 4.27
CA ILE A 543 -11.65 -17.36 4.54
C ILE A 543 -13.15 -17.43 4.87
N ASN A 544 -13.86 -18.15 4.02
CA ASN A 544 -15.28 -18.40 4.14
C ASN A 544 -15.49 -19.76 4.82
N HIS A 545 -16.03 -19.74 6.03
CA HIS A 545 -16.20 -20.92 6.88
C HIS A 545 -17.62 -21.03 7.42
N ARG A 546 -18.06 -22.25 7.68
CA ARG A 546 -19.32 -22.54 8.35
C ARG A 546 -19.04 -23.55 9.46
N PHE A 547 -19.36 -23.16 10.70
CA PHE A 547 -18.88 -23.86 11.89
C PHE A 547 -17.34 -23.98 11.87
N ASP A 548 -16.78 -25.15 12.15
CA ASP A 548 -15.32 -25.39 12.13
C ASP A 548 -14.80 -25.93 10.80
N ARG A 549 -15.50 -25.65 9.69
CA ARG A 549 -15.12 -26.10 8.35
C ARG A 549 -14.88 -24.93 7.40
N VAL A 550 -13.71 -24.89 6.78
CA VAL A 550 -13.40 -23.96 5.68
C VAL A 550 -14.08 -24.47 4.40
N LEU A 551 -14.83 -23.60 3.73
CA LEU A 551 -15.60 -23.99 2.54
C LEU A 551 -15.01 -23.43 1.26
N ARG A 552 -14.57 -22.17 1.27
CA ARG A 552 -13.90 -21.51 0.15
C ARG A 552 -12.96 -20.40 0.63
N ILE A 553 -12.03 -20.00 -0.23
CA ILE A 553 -11.19 -18.84 -0.04
C ILE A 553 -11.43 -17.88 -1.20
N LEU A 554 -11.63 -16.60 -0.86
CA LEU A 554 -11.79 -15.51 -1.82
C LEU A 554 -10.64 -14.52 -1.68
N PRO A 555 -10.24 -13.81 -2.74
CA PRO A 555 -9.29 -12.70 -2.64
C PRO A 555 -9.90 -11.56 -1.83
N ARG A 556 -9.06 -10.86 -1.08
CA ARG A 556 -9.36 -9.56 -0.48
C ARG A 556 -8.56 -8.49 -1.21
N GLU A 557 -9.21 -7.37 -1.49
CA GLU A 557 -8.60 -6.31 -2.26
C GLU A 557 -7.43 -5.66 -1.52
N HIS A 558 -6.30 -5.50 -2.20
CA HIS A 558 -5.16 -4.72 -1.73
C HIS A 558 -4.34 -4.19 -2.91
N ASP A 559 -4.45 -2.89 -3.15
CA ASP A 559 -3.86 -2.19 -4.30
C ASP A 559 -2.36 -2.41 -4.49
N GLU A 560 -1.62 -2.63 -3.40
CA GLU A 560 -0.17 -2.75 -3.47
C GLU A 560 0.34 -4.18 -3.64
N ILE A 561 -0.45 -5.20 -3.31
CA ILE A 561 0.04 -6.59 -3.25
C ILE A 561 -0.61 -7.41 -4.37
N ASN A 562 -1.90 -7.72 -4.23
CA ASN A 562 -2.59 -8.65 -5.12
C ASN A 562 -3.64 -8.00 -6.01
N GLN A 563 -3.88 -6.69 -5.85
CA GLN A 563 -5.04 -6.01 -6.42
C GLN A 563 -6.31 -6.72 -5.97
N GLU A 564 -6.82 -7.65 -6.76
CA GLU A 564 -8.03 -8.45 -6.52
C GLU A 564 -7.80 -9.94 -6.84
N TRP A 565 -6.56 -10.32 -7.16
CA TRP A 565 -6.23 -11.64 -7.68
C TRP A 565 -5.76 -12.58 -6.58
N LEU A 566 -6.05 -13.88 -6.76
CA LEU A 566 -5.58 -14.97 -5.92
C LEU A 566 -5.08 -16.11 -6.81
N SER A 567 -3.96 -16.73 -6.42
CA SER A 567 -3.43 -17.90 -7.11
C SER A 567 -4.38 -19.10 -6.96
N ASP A 568 -4.42 -19.97 -7.96
CA ASP A 568 -5.19 -21.21 -7.88
C ASP A 568 -4.69 -22.13 -6.75
N LYS A 569 -3.39 -22.07 -6.39
CA LYS A 569 -2.86 -22.74 -5.20
C LYS A 569 -3.55 -22.23 -3.93
N GLY A 570 -3.57 -20.91 -3.70
CA GLY A 570 -4.23 -20.32 -2.53
C GLY A 570 -5.74 -20.58 -2.48
N ARG A 571 -6.40 -20.64 -3.65
CA ARG A 571 -7.85 -20.84 -3.75
C ARG A 571 -8.30 -22.28 -3.49
N TRP A 572 -7.59 -23.26 -4.05
CA TRP A 572 -8.07 -24.65 -4.15
C TRP A 572 -7.36 -25.64 -3.23
N SER A 573 -6.26 -25.24 -2.59
CA SER A 573 -5.55 -26.07 -1.60
C SER A 573 -6.28 -26.21 -0.26
N ILE A 574 -7.50 -25.65 -0.14
CA ILE A 574 -8.33 -25.69 1.09
C ILE A 574 -8.60 -27.10 1.59
N ASP A 575 -8.74 -28.08 0.69
CA ASP A 575 -9.06 -29.46 1.06
C ASP A 575 -7.94 -30.11 1.89
N SER A 576 -6.70 -29.63 1.71
CA SER A 576 -5.55 -30.07 2.50
C SER A 576 -5.70 -29.74 3.98
N ILE A 577 -6.45 -28.69 4.35
CA ILE A 577 -6.69 -28.34 5.76
C ILE A 577 -7.48 -29.45 6.48
N GLU A 578 -8.25 -30.25 5.75
CA GLU A 578 -9.06 -31.35 6.30
C GLU A 578 -8.39 -32.72 6.18
N LEU A 579 -7.51 -32.89 5.18
CA LEU A 579 -6.87 -34.17 4.87
C LEU A 579 -5.54 -34.36 5.63
N GLN A 580 -5.26 -35.59 6.04
CA GLN A 580 -4.01 -36.00 6.71
C GLN A 580 -3.62 -35.11 7.92
N ARG A 581 -4.62 -34.64 8.66
CA ARG A 581 -4.42 -33.75 9.79
C ARG A 581 -3.96 -34.47 11.06
N LEU A 582 -2.97 -33.87 11.70
CA LEU A 582 -2.48 -34.30 13.01
C LEU A 582 -3.39 -33.72 14.09
N ALA A 583 -4.16 -34.59 14.75
CA ALA A 583 -5.13 -34.18 15.77
C ALA A 583 -4.72 -34.55 17.21
N THR A 584 -3.83 -35.53 17.39
CA THR A 584 -3.39 -36.02 18.71
C THR A 584 -1.88 -36.15 18.76
N PRO A 585 -1.24 -35.86 19.90
CA PRO A 585 0.19 -36.10 20.03
C PRO A 585 0.48 -37.59 19.95
N MET A 586 1.59 -37.94 19.31
CA MET A 586 1.99 -39.33 19.09
C MET A 586 3.45 -39.54 19.48
N CYS A 587 3.76 -40.75 19.91
CA CYS A 587 5.12 -41.20 20.16
C CYS A 587 5.36 -42.50 19.38
N ARG A 588 6.55 -42.64 18.82
CA ARG A 588 6.96 -43.85 18.12
C ARG A 588 7.23 -44.95 19.13
N SER A 589 6.51 -46.06 19.00
CA SER A 589 6.78 -47.30 19.71
C SER A 589 7.13 -48.35 18.66
N GLN A 590 8.36 -48.86 18.70
CA GLN A 590 8.90 -49.76 17.67
C GLN A 590 8.83 -49.11 16.26
N SER A 591 7.87 -49.54 15.43
CA SER A 591 7.67 -49.09 14.05
C SER A 591 6.43 -48.21 13.86
N HIS A 592 5.57 -48.04 14.87
CA HIS A 592 4.29 -47.35 14.73
C HIS A 592 4.21 -46.11 15.63
N LEU A 593 3.54 -45.07 15.14
CA LEU A 593 3.18 -43.90 15.93
C LEU A 593 1.91 -44.23 16.74
N CYS A 594 2.02 -44.19 18.06
CA CYS A 594 0.92 -44.43 18.97
C CYS A 594 0.43 -43.10 19.58
N PRO A 595 -0.88 -42.85 19.65
CA PRO A 595 -1.42 -41.65 20.27
C PRO A 595 -1.15 -41.66 21.78
N ILE A 596 -0.75 -40.52 22.31
CA ILE A 596 -0.45 -40.30 23.73
C ILE A 596 -1.16 -39.03 24.23
N ASP A 597 -1.08 -38.76 25.53
CA ASP A 597 -1.58 -37.51 26.11
C ASP A 597 -0.51 -36.41 26.11
N TRP A 598 -0.94 -35.16 26.08
CA TRP A 598 -0.04 -34.00 26.05
C TRP A 598 0.94 -33.97 27.22
N ASP A 599 0.48 -34.23 28.45
CA ASP A 599 1.35 -34.25 29.64
C ASP A 599 2.47 -35.31 29.49
N THR A 600 2.12 -36.52 29.03
CA THR A 600 3.11 -37.57 28.76
C THR A 600 4.06 -37.21 27.62
N ALA A 601 3.55 -36.60 26.55
CA ALA A 601 4.35 -36.17 25.41
C ALA A 601 5.39 -35.11 25.82
N LEU A 602 4.94 -34.06 26.51
CA LEU A 602 5.80 -32.96 26.97
C LEU A 602 6.81 -33.44 28.02
N LYS A 603 6.45 -34.35 28.92
CA LYS A 603 7.40 -34.98 29.87
C LYS A 603 8.49 -35.76 29.14
N ASN A 604 8.13 -36.63 28.19
CA ASN A 604 9.10 -37.43 27.47
C ASN A 604 10.02 -36.56 26.60
N VAL A 605 9.45 -35.58 25.89
CA VAL A 605 10.22 -34.64 25.05
C VAL A 605 11.15 -33.77 25.92
N SER A 606 10.68 -33.25 27.05
CA SER A 606 11.52 -32.43 27.94
C SER A 606 12.65 -33.24 28.59
N GLN A 607 12.41 -34.49 28.97
CA GLN A 607 13.47 -35.39 29.45
C GLN A 607 14.54 -35.63 28.37
N LEU A 608 14.10 -35.86 27.13
CA LEU A 608 14.99 -36.05 25.99
C LEU A 608 15.84 -34.80 25.72
N ILE A 609 15.22 -33.63 25.63
CA ILE A 609 15.90 -32.34 25.41
C ILE A 609 16.92 -32.07 26.53
N ARG A 610 16.58 -32.33 27.79
CA ARG A 610 17.50 -32.15 28.93
C ARG A 610 18.68 -33.13 28.95
N SER A 611 18.52 -34.30 28.35
CA SER A 611 19.56 -35.33 28.33
C SER A 611 20.66 -35.07 27.30
N VAL A 612 20.41 -34.19 26.34
CA VAL A 612 21.28 -33.92 25.20
C VAL A 612 22.01 -32.59 25.39
N ASN A 613 23.25 -32.52 24.93
CA ASN A 613 24.01 -31.27 24.94
C ASN A 613 23.33 -30.23 24.04
N PRO A 614 23.17 -28.96 24.48
CA PRO A 614 22.48 -27.92 23.71
C PRO A 614 22.99 -27.75 22.27
N ASN A 615 24.30 -27.88 22.06
CA ASN A 615 24.93 -27.74 20.73
C ASN A 615 24.55 -28.84 19.74
N ARG A 616 23.99 -29.97 20.19
CA ARG A 616 23.52 -31.08 19.35
C ARG A 616 22.02 -31.07 19.10
N ILE A 617 21.34 -30.01 19.55
CA ILE A 617 19.94 -29.74 19.24
C ILE A 617 19.92 -28.82 18.02
N MET A 618 18.96 -29.04 17.12
CA MET A 618 18.73 -28.22 15.94
C MET A 618 17.23 -28.05 15.71
N ALA A 619 16.78 -26.87 15.28
CA ALA A 619 15.42 -26.67 14.80
C ALA A 619 15.37 -26.22 13.34
N ILE A 620 14.35 -26.69 12.63
CA ILE A 620 14.12 -26.41 11.21
C ILE A 620 12.74 -25.77 11.05
N ALA A 621 12.69 -24.56 10.48
CA ALA A 621 11.46 -23.85 10.16
C ALA A 621 10.90 -24.27 8.79
N GLY A 622 9.67 -24.79 8.77
CA GLY A 622 8.93 -25.11 7.55
C GLY A 622 8.19 -23.91 6.95
N PRO A 623 7.57 -24.07 5.77
CA PRO A 623 7.14 -22.98 4.90
C PRO A 623 5.94 -22.17 5.40
N HIS A 624 5.10 -22.74 6.27
CA HIS A 624 3.85 -22.11 6.72
C HIS A 624 3.89 -21.55 8.15
N SER A 625 5.05 -21.60 8.81
CA SER A 625 5.22 -21.13 10.19
C SER A 625 4.99 -19.63 10.31
N ASN A 626 4.17 -19.21 11.28
CA ASN A 626 3.99 -17.80 11.61
C ASN A 626 5.18 -17.25 12.44
N VAL A 627 5.33 -15.93 12.45
CA VAL A 627 6.44 -15.25 13.14
C VAL A 627 6.39 -15.47 14.65
N GLU A 628 5.19 -15.50 15.25
CA GLU A 628 5.03 -15.81 16.68
C GLU A 628 5.73 -17.12 17.06
N THR A 629 5.48 -18.19 16.32
CA THR A 629 6.06 -19.51 16.60
C THR A 629 7.56 -19.54 16.39
N LEU A 630 8.04 -18.90 15.31
CA LEU A 630 9.46 -18.80 15.01
C LEU A 630 10.24 -18.09 16.12
N VAL A 631 9.67 -17.01 16.67
CA VAL A 631 10.27 -16.28 17.79
C VAL A 631 10.24 -17.11 19.08
N VAL A 632 9.12 -17.75 19.41
CA VAL A 632 9.04 -18.56 20.64
C VAL A 632 9.96 -19.78 20.59
N ALA A 633 10.03 -20.46 19.46
CA ALA A 633 10.94 -21.60 19.28
C ALA A 633 12.41 -21.16 19.38
N LYS A 634 12.77 -20.01 18.79
CA LYS A 634 14.12 -19.44 18.90
C LYS A 634 14.47 -19.03 20.33
N ASP A 635 13.58 -18.32 21.02
CA ASP A 635 13.79 -17.93 22.42
C ASP A 635 13.95 -19.17 23.33
N PHE A 636 13.15 -20.21 23.10
CA PHE A 636 13.24 -21.49 23.83
C PHE A 636 14.62 -22.15 23.66
N LEU A 637 15.12 -22.25 22.43
CA LEU A 637 16.44 -22.83 22.15
C LEU A 637 17.57 -21.97 22.71
N ASN A 638 17.48 -20.65 22.57
CA ASN A 638 18.47 -19.73 23.13
C ASN A 638 18.56 -19.86 24.66
N MET A 639 17.43 -20.03 25.34
CA MET A 639 17.41 -20.26 26.79
C MET A 639 18.01 -21.62 27.21
N LEU A 640 17.98 -22.62 26.33
CA LEU A 640 18.72 -23.88 26.52
C LEU A 640 20.22 -23.72 26.24
N GLY A 641 20.66 -22.60 25.67
CA GLY A 641 22.03 -22.37 25.23
C GLY A 641 22.33 -22.91 23.82
N CYS A 642 21.30 -23.05 22.98
CA CYS A 642 21.41 -23.52 21.60
C CYS A 642 21.01 -22.41 20.62
N GLU A 643 21.87 -22.13 19.62
CA GLU A 643 21.61 -21.12 18.57
C GLU A 643 21.31 -21.74 17.20
N ASN A 644 21.21 -23.08 17.12
CA ASN A 644 21.07 -23.84 15.89
C ASN A 644 19.63 -23.82 15.34
N THR A 645 19.19 -22.66 14.86
CA THR A 645 17.88 -22.46 14.23
C THR A 645 18.03 -22.19 12.74
N PHE A 646 17.46 -23.07 11.90
CA PHE A 646 17.63 -23.00 10.45
C PHE A 646 16.31 -22.99 9.67
N THR A 647 16.27 -22.35 8.51
CA THR A 647 15.16 -22.50 7.54
C THR A 647 15.41 -23.67 6.60
N GLU A 648 14.34 -24.26 6.04
CA GLU A 648 14.48 -25.29 4.99
C GLU A 648 15.32 -24.80 3.81
N ARG A 649 15.11 -23.55 3.40
CA ARG A 649 15.78 -22.92 2.26
C ARG A 649 17.14 -22.33 2.64
N GLY A 650 18.07 -22.40 1.70
CA GLY A 650 19.44 -21.90 1.83
C GLY A 650 19.66 -20.50 1.25
N LEU A 651 20.78 -19.87 1.63
CA LEU A 651 21.23 -18.60 1.08
C LEU A 651 22.77 -18.57 1.15
N SER A 652 23.40 -19.16 0.15
CA SER A 652 24.83 -19.53 0.19
C SER A 652 25.77 -18.46 -0.34
N PHE A 653 25.25 -17.30 -0.77
CA PHE A 653 26.07 -16.21 -1.30
C PHE A 653 26.62 -15.24 -0.24
N SER A 654 25.96 -15.12 0.92
CA SER A 654 26.27 -14.11 1.93
C SER A 654 27.22 -14.66 2.99
N LEU A 655 28.30 -13.94 3.30
CA LEU A 655 29.22 -14.27 4.41
C LEU A 655 28.62 -13.99 5.79
N ILE A 656 27.71 -13.01 5.86
CA ILE A 656 27.17 -12.46 7.11
C ILE A 656 25.78 -13.05 7.41
N GLY A 657 25.17 -13.77 6.46
CA GLY A 657 23.82 -14.32 6.61
C GLY A 657 22.73 -13.25 6.41
N PRO A 658 21.64 -13.27 7.22
CA PRO A 658 20.42 -12.47 6.99
C PRO A 658 20.42 -11.04 7.56
N ASP A 659 21.56 -10.48 7.97
CA ASP A 659 21.63 -9.17 8.64
C ASP A 659 20.97 -8.01 7.88
N LEU A 660 21.05 -8.02 6.54
CA LEU A 660 20.44 -7.00 5.69
C LEU A 660 19.20 -7.55 4.98
N ARG A 661 18.03 -6.97 5.27
CA ARG A 661 16.76 -7.24 4.56
C ARG A 661 16.88 -7.18 3.05
N ALA A 662 17.70 -6.24 2.54
CA ALA A 662 17.88 -6.05 1.12
C ALA A 662 18.48 -7.28 0.39
N SER A 663 19.10 -8.20 1.13
CA SER A 663 19.77 -9.38 0.58
C SER A 663 18.80 -10.51 0.18
N TYR A 664 17.62 -10.60 0.80
CA TYR A 664 16.70 -11.74 0.64
C TYR A 664 15.26 -11.35 0.27
N SER A 665 14.96 -10.04 0.19
CA SER A 665 13.60 -9.54 -0.09
C SER A 665 13.47 -8.90 -1.47
N LEU A 666 12.23 -8.62 -1.87
CA LEU A 666 11.93 -7.66 -2.91
C LEU A 666 12.22 -6.24 -2.40
N ASN A 667 13.15 -5.58 -3.08
CA ASN A 667 13.60 -4.22 -2.78
C ASN A 667 12.73 -3.13 -3.44
N VAL A 668 11.76 -3.54 -4.26
CA VAL A 668 10.75 -2.68 -4.88
C VAL A 668 9.37 -3.07 -4.39
N ASN A 669 8.49 -2.08 -4.30
CA ASN A 669 7.08 -2.33 -4.03
C ASN A 669 6.43 -3.00 -5.25
N MET A 670 5.66 -4.07 -5.04
CA MET A 670 4.98 -4.87 -6.06
C MET A 670 4.18 -4.00 -7.02
N LYS A 671 3.50 -2.96 -6.51
CA LYS A 671 2.78 -1.98 -7.33
C LYS A 671 3.66 -1.28 -8.37
N ASP A 672 4.88 -0.94 -7.99
CA ASP A 672 5.77 -0.14 -8.82
C ASP A 672 6.41 -0.97 -9.95
N ILE A 673 6.36 -2.31 -9.86
CA ILE A 673 6.79 -3.23 -10.93
C ILE A 673 6.03 -2.94 -12.23
N ALA A 674 4.75 -2.54 -12.15
CA ALA A 674 3.96 -2.12 -13.30
C ALA A 674 4.58 -0.94 -14.07
N THR A 675 5.52 -0.22 -13.49
CA THR A 675 6.19 0.95 -14.09
C THR A 675 7.59 0.66 -14.62
N ALA A 676 8.02 -0.61 -14.62
CA ALA A 676 9.33 -1.02 -15.11
C ALA A 676 9.43 -0.93 -16.64
N ASP A 677 10.65 -0.68 -17.12
CA ASP A 677 10.95 -0.58 -18.56
C ASP A 677 11.67 -1.83 -19.09
N ARG A 678 12.56 -2.41 -18.26
CA ARG A 678 13.34 -3.60 -18.60
C ARG A 678 13.44 -4.53 -17.40
N ILE A 679 13.20 -5.82 -17.61
CA ILE A 679 13.22 -6.84 -16.56
C ILE A 679 14.18 -7.97 -16.95
N LEU A 680 15.05 -8.39 -16.02
CA LEU A 680 15.86 -9.61 -16.14
C LEU A 680 15.39 -10.67 -15.15
N LEU A 681 15.07 -11.86 -15.64
CA LEU A 681 14.72 -13.03 -14.84
C LEU A 681 15.91 -14.01 -14.82
N ILE A 682 16.44 -14.31 -13.63
CA ILE A 682 17.59 -15.19 -13.45
C ILE A 682 17.14 -16.46 -12.73
N GLY A 683 17.03 -17.56 -13.48
CA GLY A 683 16.74 -18.88 -12.95
C GLY A 683 15.47 -18.96 -12.11
N THR A 684 14.44 -18.21 -12.49
CA THR A 684 13.14 -18.16 -11.81
C THR A 684 12.04 -18.25 -12.84
N ASN A 685 10.95 -18.92 -12.50
CA ASN A 685 9.70 -18.84 -13.23
C ASN A 685 8.62 -18.19 -12.36
N PRO A 686 8.50 -16.84 -12.36
CA PRO A 686 7.52 -16.13 -11.54
C PRO A 686 6.08 -16.60 -11.78
N ARG A 687 5.75 -17.12 -12.97
CA ARG A 687 4.40 -17.64 -13.26
C ARG A 687 3.94 -18.69 -12.26
N PHE A 688 4.82 -19.59 -11.83
CA PHE A 688 4.46 -20.69 -10.93
C PHE A 688 5.01 -20.51 -9.50
N GLU A 689 6.11 -19.79 -9.35
CA GLU A 689 6.73 -19.47 -8.06
C GLU A 689 5.95 -18.39 -7.31
N ALA A 690 5.49 -17.35 -8.02
CA ALA A 690 4.76 -16.22 -7.45
C ALA A 690 3.73 -15.67 -8.47
N PRO A 691 2.59 -16.35 -8.69
CA PRO A 691 1.64 -16.02 -9.76
C PRO A 691 1.16 -14.56 -9.77
N VAL A 692 0.96 -13.96 -8.59
CA VAL A 692 0.53 -12.56 -8.47
C VAL A 692 1.65 -11.59 -8.85
N LEU A 693 2.91 -11.91 -8.53
CA LEU A 693 4.07 -11.15 -9.00
C LEU A 693 4.16 -11.20 -10.53
N ASN A 694 3.91 -12.37 -11.13
CA ASN A 694 3.86 -12.54 -12.58
C ASN A 694 2.76 -11.70 -13.23
N ALA A 695 1.61 -11.52 -12.58
CA ALA A 695 0.55 -10.63 -13.06
C ALA A 695 1.01 -9.16 -13.12
N TRP A 696 1.80 -8.69 -12.15
CA TRP A 696 2.40 -7.35 -12.19
C TRP A 696 3.46 -7.20 -13.29
N ILE A 697 4.32 -8.21 -13.48
CA ILE A 697 5.30 -8.23 -14.59
C ILE A 697 4.58 -8.19 -15.93
N ARG A 698 3.50 -8.98 -16.08
CA ARG A 698 2.66 -8.96 -17.27
C ARG A 698 2.01 -7.59 -17.48
N GLN A 699 1.52 -6.96 -16.41
CA GLN A 699 0.95 -5.63 -16.53
C GLN A 699 1.98 -4.64 -17.08
N ALA A 700 3.23 -4.66 -16.59
CA ALA A 700 4.32 -3.83 -17.12
C ALA A 700 4.58 -4.11 -18.61
N TYR A 701 4.56 -5.38 -19.02
CA TYR A 701 4.71 -5.79 -20.42
C TYR A 701 3.60 -5.21 -21.31
N VAL A 702 2.34 -5.27 -20.87
CA VAL A 702 1.18 -4.80 -21.65
C VAL A 702 1.07 -3.28 -21.66
N THR A 703 1.34 -2.58 -20.55
CA THR A 703 1.13 -1.14 -20.45
C THR A 703 2.31 -0.29 -20.89
N ASN A 704 3.55 -0.76 -20.65
CA ASN A 704 4.76 0.03 -20.90
C ASN A 704 5.63 -0.52 -22.03
N GLU A 705 5.20 -1.60 -22.70
CA GLU A 705 6.02 -2.31 -23.70
C GLU A 705 7.38 -2.78 -23.12
N CYS A 706 7.36 -3.19 -21.85
CA CYS A 706 8.57 -3.59 -21.12
C CYS A 706 9.31 -4.75 -21.82
N GLU A 707 10.62 -4.60 -22.02
CA GLU A 707 11.46 -5.68 -22.57
C GLU A 707 11.86 -6.65 -21.45
N ILE A 708 11.54 -7.93 -21.61
CA ILE A 708 11.81 -8.97 -20.61
C ILE A 708 12.87 -9.92 -21.14
N PHE A 709 13.93 -10.12 -20.34
CA PHE A 709 15.03 -11.02 -20.62
C PHE A 709 15.06 -12.15 -19.59
N ALA A 710 15.48 -13.35 -20.00
CA ALA A 710 15.67 -14.46 -19.09
C ALA A 710 17.01 -15.18 -19.28
N VAL A 711 17.60 -15.59 -18.16
CA VAL A 711 18.77 -16.47 -18.10
C VAL A 711 18.36 -17.73 -17.34
N GLY A 712 18.39 -18.87 -18.03
CA GLY A 712 17.89 -20.14 -17.50
C GLY A 712 17.33 -21.06 -18.59
N PRO A 713 16.68 -22.16 -18.19
CA PRO A 713 16.03 -23.06 -19.12
C PRO A 713 14.79 -22.39 -19.73
N THR A 714 14.38 -22.83 -20.91
CA THR A 714 13.12 -22.41 -21.53
C THR A 714 11.95 -22.82 -20.64
N CYS A 715 11.16 -21.83 -20.22
CA CYS A 715 9.99 -21.99 -19.36
C CYS A 715 8.73 -21.44 -20.05
N ASP A 716 7.56 -21.86 -19.57
CA ASP A 716 6.27 -21.42 -20.09
C ASP A 716 5.85 -20.08 -19.47
N TYR A 717 6.02 -18.98 -20.20
CA TYR A 717 5.64 -17.62 -19.79
C TYR A 717 4.41 -17.12 -20.55
N ASN A 718 3.61 -16.27 -19.90
CA ASN A 718 2.41 -15.66 -20.50
C ASN A 718 2.73 -14.52 -21.46
N TYR A 719 3.99 -14.11 -21.57
CA TYR A 719 4.46 -12.97 -22.36
C TYR A 719 5.76 -13.34 -23.09
N HIS A 720 6.13 -12.54 -24.10
CA HIS A 720 7.36 -12.77 -24.85
C HIS A 720 8.59 -12.51 -23.99
N VAL A 721 9.55 -13.44 -24.00
CA VAL A 721 10.80 -13.36 -23.23
C VAL A 721 11.99 -13.57 -24.15
N ASN A 722 12.96 -12.67 -24.06
CA ASN A 722 14.23 -12.75 -24.78
C ASN A 722 15.21 -13.62 -23.99
N TYR A 723 15.46 -14.84 -24.45
CA TYR A 723 16.40 -15.75 -23.80
C TYR A 723 17.84 -15.39 -24.17
N ILE A 724 18.68 -15.16 -23.15
CA ILE A 724 20.10 -14.85 -23.32
C ILE A 724 20.94 -16.14 -23.36
N GLY A 725 20.59 -17.11 -22.51
CA GLY A 725 21.24 -18.41 -22.41
C GLY A 725 20.89 -19.13 -21.11
N SER A 726 21.34 -20.37 -20.95
CA SER A 726 21.00 -21.25 -19.82
C SER A 726 22.10 -21.37 -18.76
N THR A 727 23.30 -20.86 -19.04
CA THR A 727 24.47 -20.97 -18.15
C THR A 727 24.74 -19.68 -17.39
N VAL A 728 25.47 -19.78 -16.28
CA VAL A 728 25.90 -18.61 -15.49
C VAL A 728 26.76 -17.65 -16.32
N GLU A 729 27.50 -18.15 -17.32
CA GLU A 729 28.33 -17.32 -18.20
C GLU A 729 27.52 -16.41 -19.11
N SER A 730 26.28 -16.81 -19.43
CA SER A 730 25.35 -16.02 -20.22
C SER A 730 24.94 -14.72 -19.49
N LEU A 731 25.19 -14.60 -18.17
CA LEU A 731 25.05 -13.32 -17.47
C LEU A 731 26.06 -12.26 -17.96
N LYS A 732 27.20 -12.66 -18.52
CA LYS A 732 28.20 -11.72 -19.04
C LYS A 732 27.68 -10.92 -20.24
N SER A 733 26.85 -11.53 -21.09
CA SER A 733 26.24 -10.83 -22.23
C SER A 733 25.10 -9.88 -21.81
N ALA A 734 24.59 -10.01 -20.58
CA ALA A 734 23.56 -9.13 -20.05
C ALA A 734 24.09 -7.77 -19.56
N ARG A 735 25.41 -7.57 -19.48
CA ARG A 735 26.05 -6.38 -18.87
C ARG A 735 25.62 -5.04 -19.49
N ASN A 736 25.47 -5.01 -20.82
CA ASN A 736 25.20 -3.78 -21.58
C ASN A 736 23.70 -3.57 -21.84
N LEU A 737 22.84 -4.56 -21.53
CA LEU A 737 21.40 -4.51 -21.84
C LEU A 737 20.67 -3.40 -21.06
N PHE A 738 21.22 -2.93 -19.95
CA PHE A 738 20.54 -1.99 -19.04
C PHE A 738 21.03 -0.55 -19.14
N GLU A 739 22.01 -0.24 -20.00
CA GLU A 739 22.64 1.09 -20.11
C GLU A 739 21.68 2.25 -20.45
N ASN A 740 20.55 1.96 -21.10
CA ASN A 740 19.56 2.96 -21.51
C ASN A 740 18.24 2.89 -20.73
N SER A 741 18.19 2.10 -19.64
CA SER A 741 16.95 1.90 -18.87
C SER A 741 16.72 3.01 -17.84
N CYS A 742 15.47 3.45 -17.63
CA CYS A 742 15.13 4.39 -16.56
C CYS A 742 14.71 3.66 -15.28
N ARG A 743 13.99 2.54 -15.42
CA ARG A 743 13.51 1.70 -14.32
C ARG A 743 13.80 0.21 -14.59
N PRO A 744 15.06 -0.22 -14.45
CA PRO A 744 15.41 -1.63 -14.57
C PRO A 744 15.05 -2.43 -13.33
N LEU A 745 14.68 -3.70 -13.52
CA LEU A 745 14.51 -4.68 -12.45
C LEU A 745 15.21 -5.99 -12.77
N ILE A 746 15.84 -6.59 -11.77
CA ILE A 746 16.50 -7.89 -11.85
C ILE A 746 15.88 -8.78 -10.77
N PHE A 747 15.30 -9.90 -11.18
CA PHE A 747 14.73 -10.91 -10.29
C PHE A 747 15.61 -12.16 -10.28
N VAL A 748 15.97 -12.63 -9.09
CA VAL A 748 16.73 -13.86 -8.88
C VAL A 748 15.88 -14.84 -8.08
N GLY A 749 15.71 -16.06 -8.59
CA GLY A 749 15.02 -17.11 -7.86
C GLY A 749 15.85 -17.61 -6.67
N ILE A 750 15.20 -17.83 -5.53
CA ILE A 750 15.87 -18.33 -4.32
C ILE A 750 16.59 -19.67 -4.57
N SER A 751 16.06 -20.54 -5.43
CA SER A 751 16.70 -21.82 -5.78
C SER A 751 18.10 -21.66 -6.37
N GLN A 752 18.40 -20.53 -7.01
CA GLN A 752 19.75 -20.23 -7.51
C GLN A 752 20.68 -19.78 -6.40
N LEU A 753 20.14 -19.11 -5.38
CA LEU A 753 20.89 -18.63 -4.22
C LEU A 753 21.18 -19.73 -3.20
N GLU A 754 20.45 -20.85 -3.26
CA GLU A 754 20.76 -22.10 -2.55
C GLU A 754 21.92 -22.87 -3.17
N SER A 755 22.15 -22.68 -4.47
CA SER A 755 23.15 -23.45 -5.20
C SER A 755 24.58 -23.05 -4.86
N TYR A 756 25.54 -23.93 -5.12
CA TYR A 756 26.98 -23.63 -5.01
C TYR A 756 27.42 -22.45 -5.91
N HIS A 757 26.62 -22.06 -6.90
CA HIS A 757 26.89 -20.97 -7.83
C HIS A 757 26.42 -19.59 -7.34
N ALA A 758 25.76 -19.51 -6.18
CA ALA A 758 25.10 -18.31 -5.68
C ALA A 758 26.03 -17.08 -5.62
N ALA A 759 27.25 -17.23 -5.08
CA ALA A 759 28.22 -16.13 -5.00
C ALA A 759 28.63 -15.60 -6.39
N LYS A 760 28.84 -16.49 -7.36
CA LYS A 760 29.20 -16.12 -8.74
C LYS A 760 28.06 -15.38 -9.44
N ILE A 761 26.82 -15.85 -9.28
CA ILE A 761 25.62 -15.20 -9.85
C ILE A 761 25.50 -13.77 -9.31
N MET A 762 25.60 -13.60 -7.99
CA MET A 762 25.52 -12.28 -7.37
C MET A 762 26.68 -11.36 -7.79
N ASN A 763 27.90 -11.89 -7.95
CA ASN A 763 29.04 -11.14 -8.47
C ASN A 763 28.82 -10.66 -9.91
N GLU A 764 28.27 -11.48 -10.80
CA GLU A 764 27.97 -11.08 -12.17
C GLU A 764 26.81 -10.09 -12.26
N ILE A 765 25.78 -10.24 -11.42
CA ILE A 765 24.67 -9.26 -11.32
C ILE A 765 25.21 -7.88 -10.94
N ASN A 766 26.13 -7.81 -9.98
CA ASN A 766 26.73 -6.53 -9.57
C ASN A 766 27.62 -5.89 -10.65
N LYS A 767 28.05 -6.65 -11.66
CA LYS A 767 28.80 -6.12 -12.81
C LYS A 767 27.89 -5.56 -13.91
N ILE A 768 26.57 -5.76 -13.83
CA ILE A 768 25.61 -5.23 -14.80
C ILE A 768 25.59 -3.70 -14.70
N MET A 769 25.71 -3.02 -15.84
CA MET A 769 25.81 -1.57 -15.88
C MET A 769 24.42 -0.95 -15.69
N ILE A 770 24.22 -0.29 -14.54
CA ILE A 770 22.98 0.42 -14.23
C ILE A 770 23.21 1.92 -14.44
N PRO A 771 22.33 2.63 -15.16
CA PRO A 771 22.47 4.07 -15.40
C PRO A 771 22.34 4.88 -14.11
N SER A 772 23.09 5.99 -14.01
CA SER A 772 22.99 6.92 -12.87
C SER A 772 21.66 7.68 -12.80
N THR A 773 20.82 7.57 -13.84
CA THR A 773 19.46 8.13 -13.90
C THR A 773 18.48 7.40 -12.98
N VAL A 774 18.78 6.15 -12.59
CA VAL A 774 17.94 5.35 -11.71
C VAL A 774 17.94 5.96 -10.30
N PRO A 775 16.76 6.21 -9.69
CA PRO A 775 16.69 6.74 -8.32
C PRO A 775 17.38 5.79 -7.34
N LYS A 776 18.15 6.32 -6.38
CA LYS A 776 18.79 5.49 -5.34
C LYS A 776 17.79 4.72 -4.45
N THR A 777 16.54 5.17 -4.40
CA THR A 777 15.45 4.50 -3.69
C THR A 777 14.88 3.31 -4.48
N TRP A 778 15.25 3.15 -5.75
CA TRP A 778 14.76 2.08 -6.61
C TRP A 778 15.60 0.81 -6.43
N GLY A 779 15.01 -0.22 -5.85
CA GLY A 779 15.66 -1.51 -5.63
C GLY A 779 15.86 -2.32 -6.91
N VAL A 780 17.01 -2.20 -7.58
CA VAL A 780 17.21 -2.90 -8.86
C VAL A 780 17.25 -4.42 -8.70
N ILE A 781 17.95 -4.92 -7.68
CA ILE A 781 18.12 -6.36 -7.43
C ILE A 781 17.03 -6.82 -6.47
N ASN A 782 16.31 -7.88 -6.85
CA ASN A 782 15.17 -8.42 -6.13
C ASN A 782 15.25 -9.95 -6.05
N VAL A 783 14.97 -10.51 -4.87
CA VAL A 783 14.98 -11.97 -4.67
C VAL A 783 13.55 -12.49 -4.59
N ILE A 784 13.22 -13.47 -5.44
CA ILE A 784 11.94 -14.16 -5.42
C ILE A 784 12.07 -15.35 -4.47
N THR A 785 11.29 -15.29 -3.38
CA THR A 785 11.19 -16.35 -2.38
C THR A 785 9.96 -17.22 -2.65
N LEU A 786 9.97 -18.45 -2.16
CA LEU A 786 8.89 -19.43 -2.39
C LEU A 786 8.00 -19.57 -1.17
N ASP A 787 8.60 -19.58 0.02
CA ASP A 787 7.92 -19.97 1.25
C ASP A 787 7.48 -18.74 2.05
N ALA A 788 6.25 -18.76 2.59
CA ALA A 788 5.66 -17.65 3.33
C ALA A 788 6.37 -17.36 4.66
N SER A 789 6.97 -18.36 5.30
CA SER A 789 7.70 -18.20 6.57
C SER A 789 9.11 -17.64 6.39
N PHE A 790 9.69 -17.70 5.18
CA PHE A 790 11.11 -17.45 4.95
C PHE A 790 11.54 -16.05 5.36
N ALA A 791 10.87 -15.01 4.87
CA ALA A 791 11.20 -13.62 5.23
C ALA A 791 11.01 -13.35 6.73
N GLY A 792 9.98 -13.94 7.34
CA GLY A 792 9.71 -13.83 8.78
C GLY A 792 10.77 -14.53 9.64
N ALA A 793 11.25 -15.69 9.21
CA ALA A 793 12.29 -16.44 9.89
C ALA A 793 13.63 -15.70 9.85
N LEU A 794 14.02 -15.19 8.68
CA LEU A 794 15.26 -14.42 8.53
C LEU A 794 15.22 -13.12 9.34
N GLU A 795 14.08 -12.41 9.35
CA GLU A 795 13.91 -11.20 10.19
C GLU A 795 13.94 -11.53 11.69
N ALA A 796 13.47 -12.71 12.10
CA ALA A 796 13.61 -13.21 13.47
C ALA A 796 15.05 -13.68 13.78
N GLY A 797 15.93 -13.67 12.78
CA GLY A 797 17.34 -14.06 12.86
C GLY A 797 17.57 -15.58 12.83
N TRP A 798 16.70 -16.33 12.16
CA TRP A 798 16.98 -17.73 11.82
C TRP A 798 18.05 -17.79 10.72
N GLN A 799 18.89 -18.81 10.76
CA GLN A 799 19.95 -18.98 9.76
C GLN A 799 19.41 -19.71 8.52
N PRO A 800 19.80 -19.33 7.30
CA PRO A 800 19.39 -20.06 6.11
C PRO A 800 20.19 -21.37 5.96
N GLY A 801 19.58 -22.39 5.38
CA GLY A 801 20.27 -23.61 4.92
C GLY A 801 20.36 -24.73 5.95
N ALA A 802 19.24 -25.42 6.21
CA ALA A 802 19.23 -26.55 7.13
C ALA A 802 20.01 -27.79 6.63
N LEU A 803 20.08 -28.06 5.32
CA LEU A 803 20.79 -29.24 4.78
C LEU A 803 22.29 -29.22 5.12
N ASP A 804 22.97 -28.12 4.77
CA ASP A 804 24.39 -27.94 5.07
C ASP A 804 24.66 -27.96 6.58
N ALA A 805 23.73 -27.44 7.38
CA ALA A 805 23.82 -27.46 8.84
C ALA A 805 23.71 -28.87 9.43
N ILE A 806 22.85 -29.74 8.87
CA ILE A 806 22.70 -31.14 9.33
C ILE A 806 24.01 -31.91 9.14
N ASP A 807 24.65 -31.75 7.98
CA ASP A 807 25.91 -32.41 7.66
C ASP A 807 27.07 -31.92 8.54
N ASN A 808 27.08 -30.64 8.91
CA ASN A 808 28.14 -30.04 9.73
C ASN A 808 27.97 -30.28 11.24
N LEU A 809 26.75 -30.17 11.75
CA LEU A 809 26.48 -30.23 13.20
C LEU A 809 26.24 -31.66 13.70
N CYS A 810 25.79 -32.57 12.83
CA CYS A 810 25.37 -33.93 13.19
C CYS A 810 24.45 -33.96 14.44
N PRO A 811 23.25 -33.34 14.38
CA PRO A 811 22.39 -33.17 15.54
C PRO A 811 21.85 -34.50 16.07
N GLU A 812 21.78 -34.64 17.39
CA GLU A 812 21.11 -35.77 18.05
C GLU A 812 19.60 -35.56 18.17
N VAL A 813 19.16 -34.29 18.25
CA VAL A 813 17.74 -33.93 18.34
C VAL A 813 17.41 -32.89 17.29
N ILE A 814 16.43 -33.21 16.44
CA ILE A 814 15.94 -32.32 15.39
C ILE A 814 14.48 -31.95 15.69
N ILE A 815 14.20 -30.66 15.82
CA ILE A 815 12.86 -30.12 15.98
C ILE A 815 12.39 -29.57 14.64
N SER A 816 11.46 -30.25 13.96
CA SER A 816 10.84 -29.76 12.73
C SER A 816 9.59 -28.95 13.05
N LEU A 817 9.53 -27.70 12.58
CA LEU A 817 8.36 -26.81 12.64
C LEU A 817 7.60 -26.87 11.31
N GLY A 818 6.94 -28.00 11.06
CA GLY A 818 6.19 -28.23 9.82
C GLY A 818 7.08 -28.23 8.58
N ALA A 819 8.36 -28.56 8.74
CA ALA A 819 9.29 -28.78 7.64
C ALA A 819 9.12 -30.23 7.15
N ASP A 820 9.00 -30.42 5.83
CA ASP A 820 8.75 -31.71 5.19
C ASP A 820 9.54 -31.86 3.88
N ASP A 821 9.64 -30.78 3.09
CA ASP A 821 10.28 -30.75 1.76
C ASP A 821 11.76 -31.16 1.85
N ILE A 822 12.44 -30.78 2.94
CA ILE A 822 13.86 -31.07 3.17
C ILE A 822 14.17 -32.57 3.33
N PHE A 823 13.27 -33.33 3.96
CA PHE A 823 13.51 -34.72 4.32
C PHE A 823 13.44 -35.70 3.13
N TYR A 824 13.02 -35.22 1.96
CA TYR A 824 13.12 -35.95 0.71
C TYR A 824 14.52 -35.93 0.09
N ARG A 825 15.37 -34.97 0.49
CA ARG A 825 16.69 -34.74 -0.12
C ARG A 825 17.86 -34.99 0.83
N TRP A 826 17.59 -34.99 2.14
CA TRP A 826 18.62 -35.12 3.14
C TRP A 826 19.27 -36.51 3.13
N ARG A 827 20.50 -36.57 3.64
CA ARG A 827 21.13 -37.83 4.00
C ARG A 827 20.81 -38.12 5.45
N GLU A 828 20.11 -39.22 5.70
CA GLU A 828 19.66 -39.57 7.05
C GLU A 828 20.87 -39.79 7.99
N PRO A 829 20.94 -39.11 9.15
CA PRO A 829 22.00 -39.32 10.13
C PRO A 829 21.93 -40.70 10.79
N ASP A 830 23.06 -41.27 11.19
CA ASP A 830 23.12 -42.62 11.79
C ASP A 830 22.32 -42.76 13.10
N LYS A 831 22.25 -41.69 13.91
CA LYS A 831 21.50 -41.65 15.16
C LYS A 831 20.94 -40.26 15.42
N TYR A 832 19.61 -40.14 15.37
CA TYR A 832 18.89 -38.91 15.68
C TYR A 832 17.54 -39.21 16.34
N THR A 833 16.98 -38.21 17.00
CA THR A 833 15.59 -38.17 17.45
C THR A 833 14.91 -36.98 16.80
N MET A 834 13.76 -37.20 16.17
CA MET A 834 13.00 -36.13 15.51
C MET A 834 11.71 -35.82 16.27
N ILE A 835 11.50 -34.54 16.56
CA ILE A 835 10.28 -33.98 17.13
C ILE A 835 9.61 -33.14 16.05
N TYR A 836 8.47 -33.59 15.55
CA TYR A 836 7.72 -32.89 14.52
C TYR A 836 6.58 -32.09 15.16
N VAL A 837 6.60 -30.78 14.98
CA VAL A 837 5.53 -29.85 15.37
C VAL A 837 4.90 -29.32 14.09
N GLY A 838 3.70 -29.75 13.77
CA GLY A 838 3.05 -29.37 12.52
C GLY A 838 1.60 -29.82 12.49
N PHE A 839 0.88 -29.40 11.45
CA PHE A 839 -0.56 -29.63 11.35
C PHE A 839 -0.92 -30.76 10.37
N GLN A 840 -0.06 -31.08 9.41
CA GLN A 840 -0.19 -32.19 8.46
C GLN A 840 0.89 -33.24 8.69
N GLY A 841 0.59 -34.49 8.36
CA GLY A 841 1.56 -35.58 8.42
C GLY A 841 1.99 -36.03 7.03
N ASP A 842 3.26 -35.82 6.68
CA ASP A 842 3.93 -36.41 5.52
C ASP A 842 5.31 -36.96 5.92
N LYS A 843 6.39 -36.65 5.19
CA LYS A 843 7.71 -37.26 5.43
C LYS A 843 8.31 -36.90 6.80
N GLY A 844 8.22 -35.65 7.23
CA GLY A 844 8.73 -35.20 8.51
C GLY A 844 8.00 -35.87 9.69
N ALA A 845 6.68 -36.03 9.58
CA ALA A 845 5.90 -36.75 10.58
C ALA A 845 6.20 -38.26 10.57
N GLU A 846 6.40 -38.88 9.41
CA GLU A 846 6.74 -40.31 9.27
C GLU A 846 8.08 -40.67 9.93
N LEU A 847 9.08 -39.80 9.79
CA LEU A 847 10.41 -39.98 10.38
C LEU A 847 10.46 -39.64 11.87
N SER A 848 9.46 -38.92 12.38
CA SER A 848 9.45 -38.44 13.75
C SER A 848 9.41 -39.54 14.81
N THR A 849 10.05 -39.27 15.94
CA THR A 849 9.90 -40.03 17.18
C THR A 849 8.73 -39.49 17.99
N PHE A 850 8.54 -38.16 17.99
CA PHE A 850 7.41 -37.49 18.62
C PHE A 850 6.71 -36.59 17.62
N VAL A 851 5.38 -36.69 17.55
CA VAL A 851 4.52 -35.77 16.79
C VAL A 851 3.73 -34.94 17.77
N LEU A 852 3.84 -33.61 17.68
CA LEU A 852 3.07 -32.65 18.46
C LEU A 852 2.14 -31.90 17.49
N PRO A 853 0.81 -32.09 17.58
CA PRO A 853 -0.12 -31.53 16.61
C PRO A 853 -0.26 -30.01 16.79
N GLY A 854 0.19 -29.29 15.78
CA GLY A 854 0.09 -27.85 15.62
C GLY A 854 -1.17 -27.40 14.89
N CYS A 855 -1.24 -26.11 14.59
CA CYS A 855 -2.36 -25.46 13.92
C CYS A 855 -2.02 -25.09 12.47
N SER A 856 -3.04 -25.11 11.61
CA SER A 856 -2.91 -24.48 10.28
C SER A 856 -2.96 -22.95 10.37
N TYR A 857 -2.63 -22.27 9.27
CA TYR A 857 -2.75 -20.80 9.17
C TYR A 857 -4.20 -20.32 9.36
N ALA A 858 -5.18 -21.13 8.95
CA ALA A 858 -6.61 -20.84 9.12
C ALA A 858 -7.09 -20.99 10.57
N GLU A 859 -6.34 -21.68 11.43
CA GLU A 859 -6.71 -21.96 12.83
C GLU A 859 -6.01 -21.04 13.83
N SER A 860 -4.74 -20.74 13.58
CA SER A 860 -3.92 -19.94 14.49
C SER A 860 -3.91 -18.45 14.12
N GLY A 861 -3.94 -18.15 12.81
CA GLY A 861 -3.55 -16.85 12.31
C GLY A 861 -2.13 -16.48 12.75
N GLY A 862 -1.79 -15.20 12.71
CA GLY A 862 -0.46 -14.75 13.10
C GLY A 862 0.08 -13.62 12.25
N VAL A 863 1.29 -13.22 12.56
CA VAL A 863 2.06 -12.31 11.71
C VAL A 863 2.82 -13.13 10.68
N TYR A 864 2.69 -12.74 9.42
CA TYR A 864 3.45 -13.25 8.28
C TYR A 864 4.18 -12.10 7.59
N LEU A 865 5.36 -12.38 7.04
CA LEU A 865 6.10 -11.43 6.22
C LEU A 865 6.13 -11.97 4.80
N ASN A 866 5.60 -11.20 3.86
CA ASN A 866 5.70 -11.55 2.45
C ASN A 866 7.13 -11.36 1.92
N MET A 867 7.35 -11.66 0.65
CA MET A 867 8.64 -11.50 -0.02
C MET A 867 9.17 -10.06 -0.05
N GLU A 868 8.33 -9.03 0.13
CA GLU A 868 8.75 -7.64 0.32
C GLU A 868 9.18 -7.34 1.77
N ALA A 869 9.17 -8.34 2.65
CA ALA A 869 9.30 -8.20 4.10
C ALA A 869 8.23 -7.28 4.73
N ARG A 870 7.05 -7.16 4.10
CA ARG A 870 5.89 -6.44 4.63
C ARG A 870 5.19 -7.31 5.66
N ALA A 871 5.06 -6.81 6.88
CA ALA A 871 4.34 -7.51 7.95
C ALA A 871 2.83 -7.41 7.73
N GLN A 872 2.17 -8.56 7.72
CA GLN A 872 0.73 -8.70 7.57
C GLN A 872 0.19 -9.57 8.71
N HIS A 873 -1.05 -9.29 9.15
CA HIS A 873 -1.70 -10.07 10.21
C HIS A 873 -2.88 -10.89 9.69
N ALA A 874 -2.82 -12.20 9.91
CA ALA A 874 -3.87 -13.16 9.58
C ALA A 874 -4.77 -13.42 10.80
N LEU A 875 -6.09 -13.33 10.62
CA LEU A 875 -7.05 -13.73 11.64
C LEU A 875 -7.36 -15.23 11.53
N PRO A 876 -7.53 -15.92 12.68
CA PRO A 876 -8.02 -17.29 12.68
C PRO A 876 -9.49 -17.33 12.24
N ALA A 877 -9.83 -18.34 11.44
CA ALA A 877 -11.18 -18.60 10.94
C ALA A 877 -11.84 -19.75 11.71
N ILE A 878 -11.16 -20.89 11.85
CA ILE A 878 -11.70 -22.12 12.46
C ILE A 878 -10.95 -22.49 13.74
N THR A 879 -11.51 -23.41 14.52
CA THR A 879 -10.80 -23.95 15.69
C THR A 879 -9.90 -25.15 15.32
N PRO A 880 -8.77 -25.37 16.04
CA PRO A 880 -7.88 -26.51 15.77
C PRO A 880 -8.56 -27.86 16.03
N PRO A 881 -8.33 -28.89 15.19
CA PRO A 881 -8.99 -30.18 15.34
C PRO A 881 -8.48 -31.00 16.54
N GLY A 882 -9.39 -31.64 17.26
CA GLY A 882 -9.07 -32.61 18.32
C GLY A 882 -8.25 -32.02 19.47
N LYS A 883 -7.05 -32.56 19.70
CA LYS A 883 -6.11 -32.10 20.73
C LYS A 883 -5.04 -31.16 20.16
N ALA A 884 -5.13 -30.71 18.90
CA ALA A 884 -4.18 -29.74 18.34
C ALA A 884 -4.12 -28.44 19.16
N ARG A 885 -2.96 -27.78 19.18
CA ARG A 885 -2.71 -26.54 19.95
C ARG A 885 -1.94 -25.55 19.10
N LEU A 886 -2.06 -24.26 19.44
CA LEU A 886 -1.28 -23.20 18.80
C LEU A 886 0.21 -23.47 18.98
N ASP A 887 0.98 -23.39 17.91
CA ASP A 887 2.37 -23.87 17.89
C ASP A 887 3.24 -23.14 18.91
N TRP A 888 3.14 -21.80 19.00
CA TRP A 888 3.85 -21.03 20.03
C TRP A 888 3.48 -21.44 21.47
N LYS A 889 2.25 -21.90 21.72
CA LYS A 889 1.84 -22.42 23.04
C LYS A 889 2.49 -23.77 23.33
N ILE A 890 2.73 -24.60 22.32
CA ILE A 890 3.45 -25.87 22.46
C ILE A 890 4.86 -25.59 22.96
N PHE A 891 5.59 -24.66 22.33
CA PHE A 891 6.93 -24.28 22.76
C PHE A 891 6.97 -23.61 24.13
N ARG A 892 6.00 -22.72 24.41
CA ARG A 892 5.89 -22.10 25.74
C ARG A 892 5.65 -23.13 26.84
N ALA A 893 4.84 -24.16 26.58
CA ALA A 893 4.63 -25.26 27.51
C ALA A 893 5.88 -26.13 27.63
N LEU A 894 6.52 -26.52 26.52
CA LEU A 894 7.78 -27.27 26.54
C LEU A 894 8.86 -26.57 27.37
N ALA A 895 8.99 -25.25 27.26
CA ALA A 895 9.91 -24.46 28.08
C ALA A 895 9.67 -24.67 29.58
N GLU A 896 8.40 -24.65 30.01
CA GLU A 896 8.02 -24.85 31.41
C GLU A 896 8.32 -26.27 31.90
N TYR A 897 8.03 -27.29 31.09
CA TYR A 897 8.41 -28.68 31.40
C TYR A 897 9.92 -28.87 31.45
N CYS A 898 10.68 -28.10 30.66
CA CYS A 898 12.14 -28.03 30.72
C CYS A 898 12.66 -27.24 31.94
N GLY A 899 11.80 -26.56 32.70
CA GLY A 899 12.17 -25.77 33.89
C GLY A 899 12.63 -24.35 33.54
N LEU A 900 12.33 -23.88 32.34
CA LEU A 900 12.66 -22.54 31.84
C LEU A 900 11.46 -21.61 32.01
N CYS A 901 11.72 -20.39 32.49
CA CYS A 901 10.71 -19.37 32.65
C CYS A 901 10.77 -18.37 31.47
N MET A 902 9.88 -18.52 30.51
CA MET A 902 9.75 -17.59 29.38
C MET A 902 9.17 -16.25 29.83
N PHE A 903 9.53 -15.16 29.14
CA PHE A 903 9.16 -13.79 29.50
C PHE A 903 7.72 -13.38 29.15
N TYR A 904 6.96 -14.28 28.51
CA TYR A 904 5.60 -14.02 28.03
C TYR A 904 4.69 -15.22 28.30
N THR A 905 3.42 -14.91 28.53
CA THR A 905 2.33 -15.88 28.81
C THR A 905 1.24 -15.78 27.77
N ASP A 906 0.96 -14.57 27.31
CA ASP A 906 -0.17 -14.25 26.45
C ASP A 906 0.29 -13.56 25.16
N ARG A 907 -0.63 -13.51 24.18
CA ARG A 907 -0.33 -12.96 22.86
C ARG A 907 0.17 -11.51 22.92
N ASP A 908 -0.39 -10.68 23.79
CA ASP A 908 0.01 -9.27 23.92
C ASP A 908 1.46 -9.14 24.38
N THR A 909 1.86 -9.92 25.39
CA THR A 909 3.25 -9.95 25.87
C THR A 909 4.20 -10.53 24.83
N LEU A 910 3.74 -11.50 24.03
CA LEU A 910 4.50 -12.02 22.88
C LEU A 910 4.67 -10.95 21.80
N CYS A 911 3.64 -10.15 21.50
CA CYS A 911 3.76 -9.03 20.57
C CYS A 911 4.79 -7.99 21.04
N CYS A 912 4.90 -7.72 22.34
CA CYS A 912 5.98 -6.89 22.88
C CYS A 912 7.36 -7.51 22.59
N ARG A 913 7.50 -8.83 22.75
CA ARG A 913 8.74 -9.55 22.40
C ARG A 913 9.05 -9.46 20.90
N LEU A 914 8.05 -9.60 20.03
CA LEU A 914 8.23 -9.42 18.59
C LEU A 914 8.83 -8.04 18.28
N GLY A 915 8.28 -6.98 18.87
CA GLY A 915 8.80 -5.62 18.69
C GLY A 915 10.22 -5.39 19.20
N GLN A 916 10.64 -6.13 20.22
CA GLN A 916 12.03 -6.09 20.72
C GLN A 916 13.00 -6.74 19.75
N ILE A 917 12.57 -7.78 19.02
CA ILE A 917 13.40 -8.47 18.03
C ILE A 917 13.48 -7.64 16.75
N SER A 918 12.32 -7.31 16.17
CA SER A 918 12.24 -6.39 15.05
C SER A 918 11.00 -5.51 15.17
N PRO A 919 11.13 -4.17 15.10
CA PRO A 919 9.98 -3.28 15.08
C PRO A 919 9.10 -3.49 13.84
N ASN A 920 9.63 -4.14 12.79
CA ASN A 920 8.87 -4.45 11.58
C ASN A 920 7.67 -5.37 11.87
N PHE A 921 7.80 -6.31 12.81
CA PHE A 921 6.72 -7.25 13.17
C PHE A 921 5.48 -6.55 13.75
N ILE A 922 5.63 -5.35 14.29
CA ILE A 922 4.51 -4.55 14.84
C ILE A 922 3.96 -3.56 13.81
N ASN A 923 4.78 -3.15 12.84
CA ASN A 923 4.38 -2.18 11.82
C ASN A 923 3.61 -2.87 10.66
N LEU A 924 2.37 -3.28 10.96
CA LEU A 924 1.52 -4.04 10.04
C LEU A 924 1.00 -3.18 8.90
N GLY A 925 1.19 -3.63 7.66
CA GLY A 925 0.57 -3.03 6.47
C GLY A 925 1.51 -2.25 5.55
N PRO A 926 2.22 -1.19 5.99
CA PRO A 926 2.96 -0.33 5.07
C PRO A 926 4.24 -1.01 4.54
N TYR A 927 4.55 -0.74 3.27
CA TYR A 927 5.86 -1.04 2.69
C TYR A 927 6.96 -0.26 3.41
N GLN A 928 8.09 -0.90 3.66
CA GLN A 928 9.29 -0.25 4.20
C GLN A 928 10.40 -0.30 3.17
N ASP A 929 11.03 0.85 2.91
CA ASP A 929 12.20 0.94 2.04
C ASP A 929 13.39 0.19 2.65
N LYS A 930 14.12 -0.56 1.82
CA LYS A 930 15.25 -1.35 2.27
C LYS A 930 16.51 -0.51 2.18
N LEU A 931 17.10 -0.25 3.34
CA LEU A 931 18.34 0.51 3.44
C LEU A 931 19.55 -0.41 3.18
N PHE A 932 20.67 0.22 2.83
CA PHE A 932 21.99 -0.44 2.69
C PHE A 932 22.11 -1.49 1.58
N GLY A 933 21.29 -1.43 0.53
CA GLY A 933 21.47 -2.26 -0.67
C GLY A 933 22.88 -2.15 -1.28
N ASP A 934 23.48 -0.96 -1.22
CA ASP A 934 24.85 -0.68 -1.69
C ASP A 934 25.94 -1.51 -0.98
N LEU A 935 25.64 -2.10 0.19
CA LEU A 935 26.60 -2.94 0.92
C LEU A 935 26.60 -4.39 0.43
N ILE A 936 25.53 -4.87 -0.19
CA ILE A 936 25.39 -6.27 -0.63
C ILE A 936 26.60 -6.75 -1.46
N PRO A 937 27.12 -5.98 -2.45
CA PRO A 937 28.28 -6.41 -3.23
C PRO A 937 29.54 -6.69 -2.41
N LYS A 938 29.67 -6.04 -1.23
CA LYS A 938 30.82 -6.23 -0.34
C LYS A 938 30.67 -7.43 0.58
N LEU A 939 29.46 -7.99 0.69
CA LEU A 939 29.11 -9.09 1.60
C LEU A 939 29.08 -10.45 0.91
N ILE A 940 29.38 -10.48 -0.39
CA ILE A 940 29.41 -11.73 -1.17
C ILE A 940 30.62 -12.56 -0.77
N GLY A 941 30.39 -13.85 -0.53
CA GLY A 941 31.42 -14.82 -0.19
C GLY A 941 32.42 -15.12 -1.32
N PRO A 942 33.53 -15.79 -0.98
CA PRO A 942 34.48 -16.25 -1.98
C PRO A 942 33.81 -17.24 -2.95
N GLU A 943 34.20 -17.20 -4.21
CA GLU A 943 33.70 -18.14 -5.22
C GLU A 943 34.18 -19.56 -4.90
N ASN A 944 33.26 -20.53 -4.89
CA ASN A 944 33.62 -21.92 -4.65
C ASN A 944 34.44 -22.47 -5.83
N PRO A 945 35.61 -23.12 -5.57
CA PRO A 945 36.52 -23.59 -6.62
C PRO A 945 36.02 -24.84 -7.35
N SER A 946 35.00 -25.53 -6.85
CA SER A 946 34.35 -26.71 -7.46
C SER A 946 33.36 -26.31 -8.56
N TYR A 947 33.72 -25.34 -9.39
CA TYR A 947 32.88 -24.81 -10.46
C TYR A 947 33.22 -25.49 -11.78
N ASN A 948 32.24 -26.12 -12.43
CA ASN A 948 32.34 -26.51 -13.83
C ASN A 948 31.73 -25.40 -14.70
N GLU A 949 32.44 -24.99 -15.76
CA GLU A 949 32.01 -23.93 -16.68
C GLU A 949 30.66 -24.20 -17.37
N ASN A 950 30.24 -25.46 -17.41
CA ASN A 950 29.03 -25.93 -18.11
C ASN A 950 27.80 -26.14 -17.20
N ASP A 951 27.85 -25.80 -15.92
CA ASP A 951 26.69 -26.00 -15.04
C ASP A 951 25.54 -25.05 -15.41
N SER A 952 24.39 -25.64 -15.73
CA SER A 952 23.19 -24.93 -16.18
C SER A 952 22.34 -24.46 -15.00
N ILE A 953 21.81 -23.25 -15.10
CA ILE A 953 20.78 -22.75 -14.18
C ILE A 953 19.54 -23.64 -14.29
N CYS A 954 18.95 -24.04 -13.16
CA CYS A 954 17.82 -24.97 -13.12
C CYS A 954 16.60 -24.37 -12.41
N VAL A 955 15.42 -24.50 -13.00
CA VAL A 955 14.15 -24.05 -12.43
C VAL A 955 13.31 -25.27 -12.05
N ARG A 956 12.77 -25.31 -10.82
CA ARG A 956 11.98 -26.44 -10.30
C ARG A 956 10.63 -26.58 -11.01
N MET A 957 9.92 -25.47 -11.23
CA MET A 957 8.59 -25.45 -11.84
C MET A 957 8.67 -24.87 -13.27
N LYS A 958 8.72 -25.75 -14.28
CA LYS A 958 8.85 -25.34 -15.68
C LYS A 958 7.52 -25.28 -16.40
N THR A 959 6.60 -26.17 -16.01
CA THR A 959 5.31 -26.38 -16.67
C THR A 959 4.16 -26.34 -15.67
N ILE A 960 2.93 -26.14 -16.14
CA ILE A 960 1.74 -25.98 -15.29
C ILE A 960 1.43 -27.23 -14.45
N LYS A 961 1.83 -28.43 -14.87
CA LYS A 961 1.69 -29.66 -14.06
C LYS A 961 2.53 -29.61 -12.78
N ASP A 962 3.70 -28.95 -12.83
CA ASP A 962 4.61 -28.84 -11.68
C ASP A 962 4.07 -27.84 -10.64
N TYR A 963 3.20 -26.90 -11.09
CA TYR A 963 2.62 -25.85 -10.26
C TYR A 963 1.57 -26.35 -9.26
N TYR A 964 0.64 -27.21 -9.69
CA TYR A 964 -0.46 -27.66 -8.83
C TYR A 964 -0.02 -28.57 -7.69
N CYS A 965 1.13 -29.23 -7.80
CA CYS A 965 1.69 -30.11 -6.78
C CYS A 965 3.16 -29.73 -6.53
N SER A 966 3.38 -28.50 -6.07
CA SER A 966 4.73 -27.95 -5.87
C SER A 966 5.34 -28.30 -4.50
N ASP A 967 4.49 -28.40 -3.48
CA ASP A 967 4.83 -28.63 -2.08
C ASP A 967 3.92 -29.71 -1.48
N VAL A 968 4.28 -30.20 -0.29
CA VAL A 968 3.50 -31.23 0.42
C VAL A 968 2.06 -30.79 0.66
N TYR A 969 1.86 -29.52 1.03
CA TYR A 969 0.54 -28.98 1.32
C TYR A 969 -0.38 -29.03 0.09
N THR A 970 0.07 -28.62 -1.10
CA THR A 970 -0.74 -28.75 -2.33
C THR A 970 -0.85 -30.19 -2.81
N CYS A 971 0.19 -31.00 -2.63
CA CYS A 971 0.16 -32.42 -2.96
C CYS A 971 -0.90 -33.18 -2.17
N ASN A 972 -1.26 -32.74 -0.97
CA ASN A 972 -2.29 -33.40 -0.15
C ASN A 972 -3.73 -33.04 -0.55
N SER A 973 -3.92 -31.99 -1.36
CA SER A 973 -5.25 -31.61 -1.85
C SER A 973 -5.70 -32.54 -2.97
N CYS A 974 -6.91 -33.08 -2.84
CA CYS A 974 -7.54 -33.87 -3.90
C CYS A 974 -7.82 -33.01 -5.14
N THR A 975 -8.31 -31.79 -4.96
CA THR A 975 -8.58 -30.84 -6.05
C THR A 975 -7.30 -30.53 -6.83
N MET A 976 -6.19 -30.28 -6.15
CA MET A 976 -4.90 -30.02 -6.82
C MET A 976 -4.37 -31.23 -7.58
N ARG A 977 -4.50 -32.44 -7.03
CA ARG A 977 -4.17 -33.68 -7.77
C ARG A 977 -5.01 -33.84 -9.03
N THR A 978 -6.31 -33.51 -8.98
CA THR A 978 -7.16 -33.56 -10.18
C THR A 978 -6.77 -32.51 -11.23
N ALA A 979 -6.43 -31.29 -10.80
CA ALA A 979 -5.95 -30.25 -11.70
C ALA A 979 -4.61 -30.62 -12.37
N ARG A 980 -3.69 -31.24 -11.61
CA ARG A 980 -2.45 -31.78 -12.15
C ARG A 980 -2.69 -32.86 -13.20
N LYS A 981 -3.58 -33.81 -12.95
CA LYS A 981 -3.93 -34.86 -13.94
C LYS A 981 -4.50 -34.25 -15.22
N ALA A 982 -5.40 -33.27 -15.09
CA ALA A 982 -5.94 -32.56 -16.25
C ALA A 982 -4.85 -31.79 -17.03
N ALA A 983 -3.86 -31.23 -16.35
CA ALA A 983 -2.70 -30.61 -16.98
C ALA A 983 -1.83 -31.62 -17.73
N GLU A 984 -1.54 -32.78 -17.14
CA GLU A 984 -0.77 -33.86 -17.77
C GLU A 984 -1.50 -34.42 -19.01
N GLU A 985 -2.82 -34.58 -18.95
CA GLU A 985 -3.65 -34.99 -20.08
C GLU A 985 -3.66 -33.94 -21.20
N ASN A 986 -3.79 -32.66 -20.86
CA ASN A 986 -3.77 -31.57 -21.84
C ASN A 986 -2.42 -31.44 -22.53
N ASP A 987 -1.30 -31.57 -21.81
CA ASP A 987 0.05 -31.59 -22.38
C ASP A 987 0.20 -32.73 -23.41
N ASN A 988 -0.37 -33.91 -23.12
CA ASN A 988 -0.34 -35.04 -24.05
C ASN A 988 -1.16 -34.76 -25.33
N ILE A 989 -2.31 -34.10 -25.21
CA ILE A 989 -3.14 -33.69 -26.36
C ILE A 989 -2.42 -32.63 -27.19
N ASP A 990 -1.88 -31.58 -26.56
CA ASP A 990 -1.14 -30.53 -27.27
C ASP A 990 0.09 -31.14 -27.99
N ASN A 991 0.81 -32.08 -27.36
CA ASN A 991 1.91 -32.81 -28.01
C ASN A 991 1.46 -33.68 -29.20
N LEU A 992 0.30 -34.35 -29.12
CA LEU A 992 -0.29 -35.08 -30.26
C LEU A 992 -0.64 -34.12 -31.42
N THR A 993 -1.18 -32.94 -31.12
CA THR A 993 -1.49 -31.94 -32.15
C THR A 993 -0.24 -31.26 -32.72
N VAL A 994 0.87 -31.18 -31.98
CA VAL A 994 2.18 -30.75 -32.52
C VAL A 994 2.70 -31.77 -33.52
N VAL A 995 2.59 -33.08 -33.23
CA VAL A 995 2.93 -34.12 -34.21
C VAL A 995 2.06 -34.00 -35.46
N GLU A 996 0.77 -33.69 -35.32
CA GLU A 996 -0.12 -33.43 -36.47
C GLU A 996 0.20 -32.13 -37.20
N LYS A 997 0.63 -31.07 -36.50
CA LYS A 997 1.10 -29.81 -37.10
C LYS A 997 2.42 -30.00 -37.83
N ASP A 998 3.36 -30.75 -37.26
CA ASP A 998 4.62 -31.14 -37.91
C ASP A 998 4.34 -32.02 -39.14
N LEU A 999 3.33 -32.89 -39.07
CA LEU A 999 2.87 -33.68 -40.21
C LEU A 999 2.22 -32.79 -41.28
N ALA A 1000 1.41 -31.81 -40.89
CA ALA A 1000 0.74 -30.86 -41.79
C ALA A 1000 1.73 -29.86 -42.42
N GLU A 1001 2.75 -29.45 -41.67
CA GLU A 1001 3.83 -28.58 -42.13
C GLU A 1001 4.79 -29.37 -43.03
N GLY A 1002 5.06 -30.64 -42.70
CA GLY A 1002 5.73 -31.60 -43.57
C GLY A 1002 4.96 -31.84 -44.88
N GLN A 1003 3.64 -31.97 -44.83
CA GLN A 1003 2.78 -32.08 -46.01
C GLN A 1003 2.73 -30.77 -46.83
N ARG A 1004 2.78 -29.60 -46.19
CA ARG A 1004 2.93 -28.30 -46.87
C ARG A 1004 4.27 -28.20 -47.59
N ARG A 1005 5.38 -28.54 -46.93
CA ARG A 1005 6.71 -28.58 -47.55
C ARG A 1005 6.79 -29.57 -48.72
N LEU A 1006 6.13 -30.72 -48.61
CA LEU A 1006 6.00 -31.69 -49.71
C LEU A 1006 5.16 -31.14 -50.87
N ARG A 1007 4.08 -30.40 -50.59
CA ARG A 1007 3.26 -29.74 -51.62
C ARG A 1007 4.03 -28.60 -52.30
N GLU A 1008 4.76 -27.78 -51.55
CA GLU A 1008 5.64 -26.73 -52.09
C GLU A 1008 6.76 -27.31 -52.94
N ALA A 1009 7.40 -28.40 -52.51
CA ALA A 1009 8.39 -29.13 -53.30
C ALA A 1009 7.77 -29.69 -54.60
N ARG A 1010 6.55 -30.21 -54.55
CA ARG A 1010 5.81 -30.70 -55.73
C ARG A 1010 5.44 -29.55 -56.68
N VAL A 1011 5.00 -28.41 -56.16
CA VAL A 1011 4.68 -27.21 -56.95
C VAL A 1011 5.93 -26.65 -57.61
N ASN A 1012 7.06 -26.61 -56.90
CA ASN A 1012 8.35 -26.19 -57.45
C ASN A 1012 8.86 -27.18 -58.50
N ASP A 1013 8.67 -28.49 -58.33
CA ASP A 1013 9.01 -29.50 -59.33
C ASP A 1013 8.11 -29.40 -60.59
N ILE A 1014 6.82 -29.06 -60.41
CA ILE A 1014 5.88 -28.78 -61.52
C ILE A 1014 6.25 -27.48 -62.24
N LEU A 1015 6.62 -26.42 -61.51
CA LEU A 1015 7.08 -25.14 -62.08
C LEU A 1015 8.38 -25.32 -62.85
N ASN A 1016 9.35 -26.07 -62.32
CA ASN A 1016 10.61 -26.36 -63.01
C ASN A 1016 10.38 -27.22 -64.26
N LYS A 1017 9.47 -28.22 -64.21
CA LYS A 1017 9.09 -29.02 -65.40
C LYS A 1017 8.25 -28.22 -66.40
N GLY A 1018 7.48 -27.23 -65.95
CA GLY A 1018 6.69 -26.32 -66.79
C GLY A 1018 7.52 -25.26 -67.49
N LEU A 1019 8.53 -24.70 -66.80
CA LEU A 1019 9.47 -23.70 -67.34
C LEU A 1019 10.36 -24.28 -68.45
N VAL A 1020 10.74 -25.56 -68.37
CA VAL A 1020 11.49 -26.24 -69.44
C VAL A 1020 10.66 -26.38 -70.74
N LYS A 1021 9.33 -26.32 -70.67
CA LYS A 1021 8.44 -26.40 -71.84
C LYS A 1021 8.09 -25.04 -72.46
N LEU A 1022 8.49 -23.92 -71.86
CA LEU A 1022 8.18 -22.57 -72.30
C LEU A 1022 9.44 -21.83 -72.79
N GLN A 1023 10.18 -22.44 -73.72
CA GLN A 1023 11.04 -21.67 -74.63
C GLN A 1023 10.18 -21.23 -75.82
N TYR A 1024 9.63 -20.02 -75.75
CA TYR A 1024 8.97 -19.40 -76.89
C TYR A 1024 9.95 -18.44 -77.59
N ASN A 1025 10.29 -18.77 -78.82
CA ASN A 1025 11.04 -17.93 -79.77
C ASN A 1025 10.13 -16.82 -80.31
N GLY A 1026 10.55 -15.56 -80.22
CA GLY A 1026 9.91 -14.45 -80.93
C GLY A 1026 10.43 -13.07 -80.50
N PRO A 1027 10.83 -12.17 -81.42
CA PRO A 1027 11.51 -10.93 -81.09
C PRO A 1027 10.56 -9.72 -81.04
N LEU A 1028 10.66 -8.91 -79.99
CA LEU A 1028 10.72 -7.44 -79.97
C LEU A 1028 10.81 -6.93 -78.53
#